data_AF-A0AAX6RL72-F1
#
_entry.id   AF-A0AAX6RL72-F1
#
_cell.length_a   1.000
_cell.length_b   1.000
_cell.length_c   1.000
_cell.angle_alpha   90.00
_cell.angle_beta   90.00
_cell.angle_gamma   90.00
#
_symmetry.space_group_name_H-M   'P 1'
#
loop_
_entity.id
_entity.type
_entity.pdbx_description
1 polymer ?
#
loop_
_entity_poly.entity_id
_entity_poly.type
_entity_poly.pdbx_seq_one_letter_code
_entity_poly.pdbx_strand_id
1 'polypeptide(L)'
;MPTVISASVAPRTGAEPRSPGPVPHPAQGKATEAGGGHPGSIYSAIISRNFPIIGVKEKTFEQLHKECLEKKVLYLDPEFPPDETSLFYSQKFPIQFIWKRPLEICENPRFIIGGANRTDICQGDLGDCWFLAAIACLTLNERLLFRVIPHDQSFTENYAGIFHFQFWRYGDWVDVVIDDCLPTYNNQLVFTKSNHLNEFWSALLEKAYAKLHGSYEALKGGNTTEAMEDFTGGVTEYFEIKDAPRDMYRIMRKAIERGSLMGCSIDDGTNMTYGTSPSGLNMGELIKRMVRNMDNLLLRDSDLIPRGSDDRPSRTIVPVQYETRMACGLVKGHAYSVTGLEEALFKGQRVKLVRLRNPWGQVEWSGSWSDSWKDWSFVDKDEKARLQHQVTEDGEFWMSYDDFISHFTKLEICNLTADALESDKLQTWTVSVNEGRWVRGCSAGGCRNFPDTFWTNPQYRLKLLEEDDDPDDSEVICSFLVALMQKNRRKDRKLGANLFTIGFAIYEHCLCSNLWLLLLFLFKVPKEAHGHLCPQMHGNKQHLQKDFFLYNASRARSKTYINMREVSQRFRLPPSEYVIVPSTYEPHQEGEFILRVFSEKRNLSEEVENTISVDRPVKKKKPKMPEDSSQGFSQDGCCSRRKPALAKHCAAHHLRFRQSKQQQRAGCGPGVRGGQRQSKPR
;
A
#
# COMPACT_ATOMS: atom_id res chain seq x y z
N MET A 1 -24.67 -24.06 -31.98
CA MET A 1 -25.33 -24.23 -33.30
C MET A 1 -25.12 -25.67 -33.74
N PRO A 2 -26.14 -26.38 -34.23
CA PRO A 2 -27.57 -26.29 -33.93
C PRO A 2 -28.09 -27.67 -33.43
N THR A 3 -29.29 -27.81 -32.85
CA THR A 3 -30.53 -28.05 -33.60
C THR A 3 -31.76 -27.47 -32.89
N VAL A 4 -32.63 -26.88 -33.69
CA VAL A 4 -33.90 -26.18 -33.41
C VAL A 4 -35.05 -27.04 -33.94
N ILE A 5 -36.17 -27.21 -33.20
CA ILE A 5 -37.60 -27.31 -33.65
C ILE A 5 -38.49 -27.08 -32.39
N SER A 6 -39.20 -25.96 -32.12
CA SER A 6 -40.53 -25.46 -32.58
C SER A 6 -41.73 -26.42 -32.32
N ALA A 7 -43.00 -26.10 -32.05
CA ALA A 7 -43.81 -25.03 -31.43
C ALA A 7 -45.28 -25.51 -31.49
N SER A 8 -46.15 -25.32 -30.46
CA SER A 8 -47.63 -25.36 -30.59
C SER A 8 -48.33 -24.66 -29.40
N VAL A 9 -48.87 -23.43 -29.53
CA VAL A 9 -50.28 -22.98 -29.75
C VAL A 9 -51.26 -23.03 -28.53
N ALA A 10 -51.46 -21.84 -27.93
CA ALA A 10 -52.66 -21.06 -27.47
C ALA A 10 -54.02 -21.74 -27.10
N PRO A 11 -54.88 -21.11 -26.24
CA PRO A 11 -55.62 -19.88 -26.63
C PRO A 11 -55.78 -18.77 -25.56
N ARG A 12 -56.22 -17.61 -26.07
CA ARG A 12 -56.41 -16.29 -25.43
C ARG A 12 -57.84 -16.08 -24.89
N THR A 13 -57.95 -15.27 -23.84
CA THR A 13 -58.98 -14.23 -23.58
C THR A 13 -58.30 -13.20 -22.64
N GLY A 14 -58.40 -11.86 -22.68
CA GLY A 14 -59.16 -10.88 -23.47
C GLY A 14 -59.72 -9.80 -22.54
N ALA A 15 -58.97 -8.71 -22.25
CA ALA A 15 -59.47 -7.35 -21.91
C ALA A 15 -58.33 -6.38 -21.51
N GLU A 16 -58.18 -5.25 -22.23
CA GLU A 16 -57.41 -4.06 -21.84
C GLU A 16 -58.25 -3.13 -20.92
N PRO A 17 -57.67 -2.08 -20.28
CA PRO A 17 -57.52 -0.78 -20.97
C PRO A 17 -56.31 0.12 -20.59
N ARG A 18 -55.79 0.82 -21.62
CA ARG A 18 -55.38 2.23 -21.73
C ARG A 18 -54.38 2.89 -20.74
N SER A 19 -53.30 3.42 -21.34
CA SER A 19 -52.26 4.29 -20.78
C SER A 19 -52.71 5.74 -20.49
N PRO A 20 -52.13 6.42 -19.48
CA PRO A 20 -52.11 7.88 -19.38
C PRO A 20 -50.74 8.48 -19.75
N GLY A 21 -50.78 9.63 -20.43
CA GLY A 21 -49.63 10.43 -20.89
C GLY A 21 -48.92 11.26 -19.81
N PRO A 22 -47.98 12.14 -20.21
CA PRO A 22 -46.99 12.74 -19.32
C PRO A 22 -47.50 14.04 -18.65
N VAL A 23 -47.07 14.28 -17.41
CA VAL A 23 -47.38 15.50 -16.60
C VAL A 23 -46.10 15.92 -15.82
N PRO A 24 -45.97 17.14 -15.27
CA PRO A 24 -45.19 18.25 -15.84
C PRO A 24 -44.05 18.77 -14.92
N HIS A 25 -43.16 19.60 -15.48
CA HIS A 25 -42.10 20.34 -14.76
C HIS A 25 -42.65 21.49 -13.89
N PRO A 26 -42.04 21.78 -12.72
CA PRO A 26 -42.27 23.04 -12.01
C PRO A 26 -41.15 24.09 -12.21
N ALA A 27 -41.61 25.25 -12.68
CA ALA A 27 -41.24 26.65 -12.41
C ALA A 27 -39.77 27.06 -12.15
N GLN A 28 -39.30 27.94 -13.05
CA GLN A 28 -38.13 28.82 -12.92
C GLN A 28 -38.44 30.03 -12.01
N GLY A 29 -37.58 30.29 -11.03
CA GLY A 29 -37.47 31.56 -10.31
C GLY A 29 -36.28 32.38 -10.84
N LYS A 30 -36.54 33.63 -11.23
CA LYS A 30 -35.57 34.60 -11.75
C LYS A 30 -34.59 35.06 -10.66
N ALA A 31 -33.29 35.03 -10.96
CA ALA A 31 -32.30 35.95 -10.39
C ALA A 31 -31.33 36.39 -11.50
N THR A 32 -31.08 37.69 -11.52
CA THR A 32 -30.42 38.54 -12.52
C THR A 32 -28.94 38.23 -12.79
N GLU A 33 -28.56 38.25 -14.08
CA GLU A 33 -27.17 38.30 -14.56
C GLU A 33 -26.61 39.73 -14.58
N ALA A 34 -25.34 39.87 -14.19
CA ALA A 34 -24.29 40.67 -14.84
C ALA A 34 -22.95 40.42 -14.10
N GLY A 35 -21.81 39.98 -14.64
CA GLY A 35 -21.35 39.45 -15.94
C GLY A 35 -20.00 38.72 -15.66
N GLY A 36 -19.27 38.00 -16.51
CA GLY A 36 -19.31 37.69 -17.94
C GLY A 36 -17.88 37.32 -18.39
N GLY A 37 -17.63 36.04 -18.73
CA GLY A 37 -16.45 35.52 -19.48
C GLY A 37 -15.40 34.76 -18.64
N HIS A 38 -15.01 33.49 -18.88
CA HIS A 38 -15.19 32.55 -20.00
C HIS A 38 -15.08 31.07 -19.50
N PRO A 39 -15.59 30.08 -20.26
CA PRO A 39 -15.65 28.67 -19.85
C PRO A 39 -14.40 27.92 -20.29
N GLY A 40 -13.68 27.33 -19.35
CA GLY A 40 -12.48 26.57 -19.68
C GLY A 40 -11.94 25.81 -18.48
N SER A 41 -12.48 24.61 -18.26
CA SER A 41 -11.78 23.42 -17.77
C SER A 41 -12.74 22.54 -16.98
N ILE A 42 -13.30 21.54 -17.65
CA ILE A 42 -13.96 20.36 -17.05
C ILE A 42 -12.99 19.61 -16.09
N TYR A 43 -11.70 19.94 -16.10
CA TYR A 43 -10.67 19.35 -15.23
C TYR A 43 -10.52 20.01 -13.85
N SER A 44 -11.16 21.16 -13.59
CA SER A 44 -11.13 21.78 -12.25
C SER A 44 -12.22 21.27 -11.30
N ALA A 45 -13.29 20.67 -11.84
CA ALA A 45 -14.41 20.12 -11.06
C ALA A 45 -14.26 18.63 -10.70
N ILE A 46 -13.18 17.97 -11.15
CA ILE A 46 -12.95 16.52 -10.95
C ILE A 46 -11.80 16.25 -9.96
N ILE A 47 -11.07 17.29 -9.52
CA ILE A 47 -9.98 17.20 -8.55
C ILE A 47 -10.48 17.20 -7.07
N SER A 48 -11.79 17.26 -6.83
CA SER A 48 -12.35 17.39 -5.46
C SER A 48 -13.20 16.20 -5.00
N ARG A 49 -12.76 14.96 -5.18
CA ARG A 49 -13.48 13.79 -4.60
C ARG A 49 -12.78 13.07 -3.45
N ASN A 50 -11.60 13.52 -3.00
CA ASN A 50 -10.92 12.95 -1.82
C ASN A 50 -10.20 14.00 -0.92
N PHE A 51 -10.63 15.26 -0.94
CA PHE A 51 -10.42 16.17 0.19
C PHE A 51 -11.79 16.43 0.85
N PRO A 52 -11.85 16.70 2.17
CA PRO A 52 -13.08 17.13 2.82
C PRO A 52 -13.70 18.23 1.96
N ILE A 53 -14.99 18.05 1.65
CA ILE A 53 -15.81 19.02 0.95
C ILE A 53 -15.48 20.40 1.54
N ILE A 54 -15.10 21.35 0.69
CA ILE A 54 -14.86 22.75 1.04
C ILE A 54 -16.00 23.21 1.95
N GLY A 55 -15.73 23.33 3.26
CA GLY A 55 -16.70 23.85 4.23
C GLY A 55 -16.52 23.43 5.70
N VAL A 56 -16.05 22.21 6.02
CA VAL A 56 -15.96 21.76 7.42
C VAL A 56 -14.62 21.09 7.67
N LYS A 57 -13.75 21.72 8.46
CA LYS A 57 -12.62 21.00 9.06
C LYS A 57 -13.22 19.98 10.04
N GLU A 58 -12.92 18.70 9.84
CA GLU A 58 -13.23 17.67 10.84
C GLU A 58 -12.66 18.10 12.19
N LYS A 59 -13.47 17.96 13.25
CA LYS A 59 -13.05 18.32 14.60
C LYS A 59 -12.01 17.31 15.08
N THR A 60 -10.98 17.79 15.78
CA THR A 60 -9.97 16.91 16.37
C THR A 60 -10.55 16.16 17.57
N PHE A 61 -9.89 15.08 17.99
CA PHE A 61 -10.22 14.34 19.20
C PHE A 61 -10.39 15.29 20.40
N GLU A 62 -9.43 16.19 20.63
CA GLU A 62 -9.45 17.10 21.78
C GLU A 62 -10.63 18.08 21.74
N GLN A 63 -11.02 18.51 20.55
CA GLN A 63 -12.18 19.40 20.37
C GLN A 63 -13.49 18.68 20.70
N LEU A 64 -13.65 17.45 20.19
CA LEU A 64 -14.84 16.63 20.44
C LEU A 64 -14.91 16.19 21.91
N HIS A 65 -13.79 15.76 22.47
CA HIS A 65 -13.66 15.33 23.86
C HIS A 65 -14.01 16.48 24.82
N LYS A 66 -13.43 17.67 24.61
CA LYS A 66 -13.75 18.86 25.41
C LYS A 66 -15.23 19.25 25.30
N GLU A 67 -15.80 19.24 24.08
CA GLU A 67 -17.21 19.55 23.87
C GLU A 67 -18.14 18.56 24.60
N CYS A 68 -17.81 17.26 24.58
CA CYS A 68 -18.58 16.23 25.28
C CYS A 68 -18.50 16.40 26.80
N LEU A 69 -17.32 16.71 27.34
CA LEU A 69 -17.12 16.99 28.77
C LEU A 69 -17.89 18.24 29.22
N GLU A 70 -17.83 19.33 28.45
CA GLU A 70 -18.55 20.58 28.75
C GLU A 70 -20.07 20.38 28.74
N LYS A 71 -20.57 19.61 27.77
CA LYS A 71 -22.00 19.29 27.64
C LYS A 71 -22.46 18.17 28.57
N LYS A 72 -21.56 17.43 29.22
CA LYS A 72 -21.83 16.23 30.01
C LYS A 72 -22.62 15.17 29.25
N VAL A 73 -22.24 14.95 27.99
CA VAL A 73 -22.84 13.93 27.12
C VAL A 73 -21.78 12.94 26.69
N LEU A 74 -22.17 11.68 26.48
CA LEU A 74 -21.28 10.68 25.90
C LEU A 74 -21.24 10.87 24.39
N TYR A 75 -20.04 10.79 23.81
CA TYR A 75 -19.86 10.87 22.37
C TYR A 75 -20.55 9.71 21.68
N LEU A 76 -21.23 10.02 20.57
CA LEU A 76 -21.78 9.06 19.63
C LEU A 76 -21.22 9.43 18.27
N ASP A 77 -20.59 8.46 17.62
CA ASP A 77 -19.91 8.66 16.36
C ASP A 77 -20.93 8.78 15.22
N PRO A 78 -21.08 9.96 14.59
CA PRO A 78 -22.05 10.13 13.51
C PRO A 78 -21.61 9.43 12.22
N GLU A 79 -20.32 9.12 12.07
CA GLU A 79 -19.77 8.50 10.86
C GLU A 79 -19.71 6.98 10.94
N PHE A 80 -19.78 6.44 12.16
CA PHE A 80 -19.77 5.00 12.42
C PHE A 80 -20.80 4.65 13.51
N PRO A 81 -22.10 4.79 13.19
CA PRO A 81 -23.17 4.67 14.18
C PRO A 81 -23.25 3.25 14.75
N PRO A 82 -23.70 3.08 16.00
CA PRO A 82 -23.86 1.78 16.64
C PRO A 82 -25.10 1.03 16.12
N ASP A 83 -25.12 0.73 14.82
CA ASP A 83 -26.18 0.00 14.14
C ASP A 83 -25.63 -1.00 13.10
N GLU A 84 -26.52 -1.66 12.37
CA GLU A 84 -26.15 -2.70 11.39
C GLU A 84 -25.27 -2.18 10.23
N THR A 85 -25.33 -0.88 9.91
CA THR A 85 -24.58 -0.29 8.79
C THR A 85 -23.07 -0.28 9.04
N SER A 86 -22.67 -0.22 10.31
CA SER A 86 -21.28 -0.32 10.76
C SER A 86 -20.79 -1.77 10.85
N LEU A 87 -21.71 -2.74 10.89
CA LEU A 87 -21.37 -4.16 10.95
C LEU A 87 -21.21 -4.76 9.55
N PHE A 88 -22.28 -4.73 8.76
CA PHE A 88 -22.39 -5.49 7.52
C PHE A 88 -23.04 -4.67 6.40
N TYR A 89 -22.52 -4.83 5.18
CA TYR A 89 -23.07 -4.20 3.96
C TYR A 89 -23.67 -5.21 2.98
N SER A 90 -23.31 -6.50 3.05
CA SER A 90 -23.70 -7.48 2.03
C SER A 90 -25.09 -8.09 2.26
N GLN A 91 -25.51 -8.30 3.51
CA GLN A 91 -26.73 -9.01 3.85
C GLN A 91 -27.31 -8.51 5.18
N LYS A 92 -28.64 -8.50 5.29
CA LYS A 92 -29.38 -8.26 6.54
C LYS A 92 -29.70 -9.59 7.21
N PHE A 93 -29.61 -9.63 8.54
CA PHE A 93 -29.66 -10.88 9.29
C PHE A 93 -30.77 -10.89 10.35
N PRO A 94 -31.26 -12.08 10.74
CA PRO A 94 -32.31 -12.22 11.75
C PRO A 94 -31.81 -12.05 13.19
N ILE A 95 -30.49 -11.89 13.40
CA ILE A 95 -29.88 -11.73 14.72
C ILE A 95 -29.56 -10.26 14.92
N GLN A 96 -30.07 -9.69 16.01
CA GLN A 96 -29.84 -8.29 16.37
C GLN A 96 -28.71 -8.21 17.39
N PHE A 97 -27.57 -7.65 16.96
CA PHE A 97 -26.48 -7.30 17.86
C PHE A 97 -26.88 -6.10 18.73
N ILE A 98 -26.53 -6.14 20.01
CA ILE A 98 -26.78 -5.05 20.95
C ILE A 98 -25.46 -4.32 21.13
N TRP A 99 -25.43 -3.04 20.78
CA TRP A 99 -24.26 -2.21 21.01
C TRP A 99 -24.26 -1.73 22.46
N LYS A 100 -23.16 -1.98 23.18
CA LYS A 100 -23.00 -1.61 24.58
C LYS A 100 -21.67 -0.95 24.83
N ARG A 101 -21.62 -0.01 25.75
CA ARG A 101 -20.36 0.58 26.24
C ARG A 101 -19.72 -0.35 27.27
N PRO A 102 -18.39 -0.32 27.45
CA PRO A 102 -17.68 -1.10 28.47
C PRO A 102 -18.28 -0.99 29.88
N LEU A 103 -18.77 0.19 30.27
CA LEU A 103 -19.46 0.43 31.55
C LEU A 103 -20.79 -0.34 31.71
N GLU A 104 -21.39 -0.79 30.61
CA GLU A 104 -22.63 -1.59 30.61
C GLU A 104 -22.34 -3.10 30.54
N ILE A 105 -21.08 -3.48 30.27
CA ILE A 105 -20.64 -4.87 30.08
C ILE A 105 -20.02 -5.41 31.37
N CYS A 106 -19.15 -4.64 32.03
CA CYS A 106 -18.40 -5.08 33.20
C CYS A 106 -18.26 -3.96 34.26
N GLU A 107 -17.95 -4.37 35.49
CA GLU A 107 -17.58 -3.44 36.56
C GLU A 107 -16.13 -2.99 36.40
N ASN A 108 -15.89 -1.68 36.51
CA ASN A 108 -14.56 -1.05 36.43
C ASN A 108 -13.79 -1.33 35.11
N PRO A 109 -14.33 -0.92 33.95
CA PRO A 109 -13.61 -1.06 32.69
C PRO A 109 -12.29 -0.28 32.71
N ARG A 110 -11.27 -0.86 32.10
CA ARG A 110 -9.94 -0.31 31.92
C ARG A 110 -9.61 -0.28 30.45
N PHE A 111 -8.89 0.77 30.05
CA PHE A 111 -8.44 0.88 28.67
C PHE A 111 -7.35 -0.15 28.44
N ILE A 112 -6.28 -0.08 29.23
CA ILE A 112 -5.13 -1.00 29.24
C ILE A 112 -4.83 -1.42 30.69
N ILE A 113 -4.49 -2.69 30.93
CA ILE A 113 -4.10 -3.25 32.24
C ILE A 113 -2.70 -3.83 32.15
N GLY A 114 -1.74 -3.31 32.93
CA GLY A 114 -0.38 -3.87 32.96
C GLY A 114 0.46 -3.60 31.69
N GLY A 115 -0.03 -2.73 30.80
CA GLY A 115 0.58 -2.45 29.49
C GLY A 115 -0.12 -3.26 28.40
N ALA A 116 -0.16 -2.73 27.17
CA ALA A 116 -0.81 -3.41 26.05
C ALA A 116 0.06 -4.58 25.57
N ASN A 117 -0.36 -5.79 25.89
CA ASN A 117 0.36 -7.02 25.62
C ASN A 117 -0.30 -7.80 24.49
N ARG A 118 0.49 -8.58 23.75
CA ARG A 118 -0.03 -9.49 22.72
C ARG A 118 -1.07 -10.46 23.27
N THR A 119 -0.95 -10.87 24.52
CA THR A 119 -1.92 -11.76 25.20
C THR A 119 -3.34 -11.18 25.32
N ASP A 120 -3.49 -9.86 25.17
CA ASP A 120 -4.77 -9.14 25.27
C ASP A 120 -5.56 -9.18 23.94
N ILE A 121 -5.03 -9.90 22.96
CA ILE A 121 -5.56 -10.00 21.61
C ILE A 121 -6.01 -11.43 21.39
N CYS A 122 -7.31 -11.66 21.54
CA CYS A 122 -7.97 -12.91 21.21
C CYS A 122 -9.01 -12.66 20.13
N GLN A 123 -8.83 -13.34 18.99
CA GLN A 123 -9.75 -13.25 17.86
C GLN A 123 -11.16 -13.68 18.28
N GLY A 124 -12.14 -12.87 17.90
CA GLY A 124 -13.54 -13.28 17.88
C GLY A 124 -13.82 -14.20 16.70
N ASP A 125 -15.06 -14.16 16.20
CA ASP A 125 -15.46 -14.99 15.06
C ASP A 125 -15.29 -14.30 13.70
N LEU A 126 -14.84 -13.04 13.66
CA LEU A 126 -14.52 -12.31 12.43
C LEU A 126 -13.25 -12.88 11.79
N GLY A 127 -13.23 -12.97 10.46
CA GLY A 127 -12.10 -13.51 9.70
C GLY A 127 -10.99 -12.49 9.46
N ASP A 128 -10.51 -11.83 10.50
CA ASP A 128 -9.53 -10.74 10.46
C ASP A 128 -8.24 -11.06 11.24
N CYS A 129 -7.90 -12.34 11.35
CA CYS A 129 -6.66 -12.85 11.95
C CYS A 129 -5.39 -12.10 11.48
N TRP A 130 -5.34 -11.70 10.21
CA TRP A 130 -4.26 -10.89 9.62
C TRP A 130 -4.03 -9.56 10.33
N PHE A 131 -5.11 -8.90 10.78
CA PHE A 131 -5.03 -7.64 11.50
C PHE A 131 -4.57 -7.88 12.95
N LEU A 132 -5.12 -8.90 13.61
CA LEU A 132 -4.76 -9.25 14.98
C LEU A 132 -3.32 -9.76 15.12
N ALA A 133 -2.83 -10.52 14.14
CA ALA A 133 -1.42 -10.91 14.06
C ALA A 133 -0.51 -9.69 13.96
N ALA A 134 -0.90 -8.68 13.19
CA ALA A 134 -0.14 -7.44 13.11
C ALA A 134 -0.16 -6.66 14.43
N ILE A 135 -1.29 -6.60 15.14
CA ILE A 135 -1.38 -5.94 16.45
C ILE A 135 -0.48 -6.66 17.46
N ALA A 136 -0.48 -8.00 17.46
CA ALA A 136 0.40 -8.76 18.35
C ALA A 136 1.88 -8.43 18.12
N CYS A 137 2.30 -8.25 16.87
CA CYS A 137 3.65 -7.76 16.55
C CYS A 137 3.87 -6.31 17.02
N LEU A 138 2.87 -5.43 16.89
CA LEU A 138 2.95 -4.04 17.32
C LEU A 138 3.25 -3.92 18.82
N THR A 139 2.70 -4.81 19.65
CA THR A 139 2.97 -4.82 21.12
C THR A 139 4.44 -5.08 21.47
N LEU A 140 5.24 -5.63 20.56
CA LEU A 140 6.67 -5.85 20.75
C LEU A 140 7.49 -4.56 20.61
N ASN A 141 6.89 -3.50 20.08
CA ASN A 141 7.55 -2.22 19.87
C ASN A 141 6.74 -1.09 20.52
N GLU A 142 7.03 -0.82 21.79
CA GLU A 142 6.32 0.19 22.60
C GLU A 142 6.25 1.57 21.93
N ARG A 143 7.30 1.99 21.21
CA ARG A 143 7.32 3.31 20.55
C ARG A 143 6.28 3.41 19.43
N LEU A 144 6.16 2.34 18.63
CA LEU A 144 5.13 2.27 17.58
C LEU A 144 3.75 2.05 18.18
N LEU A 145 3.67 1.24 19.23
CA LEU A 145 2.43 1.00 19.96
C LEU A 145 1.84 2.32 20.47
N PHE A 146 2.64 3.17 21.12
CA PHE A 146 2.18 4.50 21.58
C PHE A 146 1.91 5.49 20.46
N ARG A 147 2.44 5.24 19.25
CA ARG A 147 2.09 6.02 18.07
C ARG A 147 0.68 5.68 17.60
N VAL A 148 0.34 4.39 17.55
CA VAL A 148 -0.99 3.91 17.12
C VAL A 148 -2.05 4.07 18.21
N ILE A 149 -1.66 3.85 19.47
CA ILE A 149 -2.51 3.84 20.66
C ILE A 149 -2.03 4.91 21.64
N PRO A 150 -2.58 6.14 21.56
CA PRO A 150 -2.29 7.20 22.52
C PRO A 150 -2.60 6.77 23.97
N HIS A 151 -1.71 7.11 24.90
CA HIS A 151 -1.73 6.65 26.30
C HIS A 151 -2.57 7.54 27.23
N ASP A 152 -3.10 8.64 26.72
CA ASP A 152 -3.91 9.64 27.43
C ASP A 152 -5.40 9.27 27.51
N GLN A 153 -5.74 8.00 27.28
CA GLN A 153 -7.10 7.49 27.19
C GLN A 153 -7.47 6.66 28.42
N SER A 154 -8.65 6.92 28.98
CA SER A 154 -9.11 6.25 30.21
C SER A 154 -10.64 6.19 30.29
N PHE A 155 -11.14 5.14 30.96
CA PHE A 155 -12.54 5.05 31.36
C PHE A 155 -12.84 5.72 32.70
N THR A 156 -11.82 6.05 33.49
CA THR A 156 -12.00 6.61 34.84
C THR A 156 -11.77 8.12 34.88
N GLU A 157 -10.79 8.63 34.14
CA GLU A 157 -10.41 10.03 34.16
C GLU A 157 -10.91 10.74 32.90
N ASN A 158 -11.58 11.88 33.05
CA ASN A 158 -12.11 12.69 31.95
C ASN A 158 -12.90 11.87 30.90
N TYR A 159 -13.62 10.84 31.35
CA TYR A 159 -14.35 9.95 30.46
C TYR A 159 -15.54 10.67 29.81
N ALA A 160 -15.62 10.56 28.48
CA ALA A 160 -16.73 11.08 27.67
C ALA A 160 -17.19 10.08 26.59
N GLY A 161 -16.86 8.79 26.74
CA GLY A 161 -17.26 7.74 25.78
C GLY A 161 -16.66 7.92 24.39
N ILE A 162 -15.46 8.50 24.29
CA ILE A 162 -14.73 8.85 23.07
C ILE A 162 -13.27 8.40 23.19
N PHE A 163 -12.74 7.79 22.14
CA PHE A 163 -11.39 7.27 22.03
C PHE A 163 -10.82 7.58 20.64
N HIS A 164 -9.51 7.49 20.47
CA HIS A 164 -8.86 7.70 19.18
C HIS A 164 -7.61 6.84 18.99
N PHE A 165 -7.31 6.56 17.72
CA PHE A 165 -6.19 5.75 17.29
C PHE A 165 -5.58 6.33 16.02
N GLN A 166 -4.27 6.18 15.83
CA GLN A 166 -3.57 6.72 14.67
C GLN A 166 -3.16 5.62 13.72
N PHE A 167 -3.55 5.75 12.46
CA PHE A 167 -3.13 4.83 11.40
C PHE A 167 -2.39 5.60 10.31
N TRP A 168 -1.30 5.04 9.81
CA TRP A 168 -0.64 5.53 8.63
C TRP A 168 -1.48 5.22 7.39
N ARG A 169 -1.84 6.25 6.63
CA ARG A 169 -2.56 6.18 5.37
C ARG A 169 -1.78 6.95 4.32
N TYR A 170 -1.22 6.23 3.37
CA TYR A 170 -0.82 6.82 2.10
C TYR A 170 0.21 7.96 2.19
N GLY A 171 1.05 7.95 3.23
CA GLY A 171 2.05 9.00 3.48
C GLY A 171 1.79 9.79 4.76
N ASP A 172 0.53 9.85 5.21
CA ASP A 172 0.11 10.67 6.33
C ASP A 172 -0.40 9.82 7.51
N TRP A 173 -0.23 10.34 8.72
CA TRP A 173 -0.86 9.75 9.91
C TRP A 173 -2.26 10.34 10.07
N VAL A 174 -3.27 9.47 10.09
CA VAL A 174 -4.68 9.82 10.23
C VAL A 174 -5.14 9.44 11.63
N ASP A 175 -5.70 10.41 12.34
CA ASP A 175 -6.29 10.22 13.66
C ASP A 175 -7.76 9.81 13.51
N VAL A 176 -8.10 8.59 13.96
CA VAL A 176 -9.43 8.01 13.83
C VAL A 176 -10.11 8.03 15.19
N VAL A 177 -11.08 8.94 15.33
CA VAL A 177 -11.91 9.10 16.53
C VAL A 177 -13.11 8.16 16.46
N ILE A 178 -13.41 7.48 17.56
CA ILE A 178 -14.58 6.59 17.72
C ILE A 178 -15.28 6.83 19.06
N ASP A 179 -16.55 6.44 19.15
CA ASP A 179 -17.17 6.17 20.45
C ASP A 179 -16.82 4.76 20.96
N ASP A 180 -17.14 4.45 22.22
CA ASP A 180 -16.87 3.15 22.83
C ASP A 180 -18.04 2.16 22.82
N CYS A 181 -19.08 2.40 22.01
CA CYS A 181 -20.12 1.39 21.81
C CYS A 181 -19.53 0.17 21.07
N LEU A 182 -19.57 -1.01 21.66
CA LEU A 182 -19.06 -2.25 21.07
C LEU A 182 -20.19 -3.24 20.76
N PRO A 183 -20.13 -3.99 19.66
CA PRO A 183 -21.12 -5.02 19.33
C PRO A 183 -21.09 -6.18 20.31
N THR A 184 -22.23 -6.46 20.95
CA THR A 184 -22.40 -7.57 21.89
C THR A 184 -23.54 -8.50 21.50
N TYR A 185 -23.41 -9.75 21.95
CA TYR A 185 -24.48 -10.74 21.95
C TYR A 185 -24.42 -11.46 23.30
N ASN A 186 -25.56 -11.59 23.97
CA ASN A 186 -25.65 -12.14 25.33
C ASN A 186 -24.66 -11.50 26.33
N ASN A 187 -24.48 -10.17 26.25
CA ASN A 187 -23.55 -9.40 27.09
C ASN A 187 -22.06 -9.75 26.92
N GLN A 188 -21.68 -10.45 25.85
CA GLN A 188 -20.30 -10.73 25.49
C GLN A 188 -19.92 -10.02 24.20
N LEU A 189 -18.66 -9.60 24.10
CA LEU A 189 -18.09 -9.06 22.86
C LEU A 189 -18.09 -10.14 21.77
N VAL A 190 -18.52 -9.77 20.57
CA VAL A 190 -18.64 -10.68 19.42
C VAL A 190 -17.34 -10.77 18.61
N PHE A 191 -16.59 -9.68 18.58
CA PHE A 191 -15.34 -9.55 17.84
C PHE A 191 -14.13 -9.67 18.78
N THR A 192 -13.08 -8.90 18.57
CA THR A 192 -11.86 -8.97 19.39
C THR A 192 -12.14 -8.69 20.85
N LYS A 193 -11.47 -9.43 21.73
CA LYS A 193 -11.54 -9.29 23.19
C LYS A 193 -10.18 -9.60 23.84
N SER A 194 -9.98 -9.11 25.06
CA SER A 194 -8.85 -9.49 25.91
C SER A 194 -9.17 -10.74 26.72
N ASN A 195 -8.12 -11.42 27.20
CA ASN A 195 -8.23 -12.43 28.24
C ASN A 195 -8.69 -11.83 29.58
N HIS A 196 -8.44 -10.54 29.81
CA HIS A 196 -9.00 -9.79 30.93
C HIS A 196 -10.37 -9.24 30.57
N LEU A 197 -11.40 -9.62 31.34
CA LEU A 197 -12.80 -9.25 31.06
C LEU A 197 -13.07 -7.74 31.14
N ASN A 198 -12.21 -6.98 31.80
CA ASN A 198 -12.35 -5.55 31.99
C ASN A 198 -11.34 -4.71 31.17
N GLU A 199 -10.67 -5.29 30.18
CA GLU A 199 -9.73 -4.58 29.29
C GLU A 199 -10.28 -4.46 27.86
N PHE A 200 -10.22 -3.25 27.28
CA PHE A 200 -10.97 -2.94 26.04
C PHE A 200 -10.17 -2.27 24.90
N TRP A 201 -8.87 -1.98 25.08
CA TRP A 201 -8.10 -1.28 24.03
C TRP A 201 -8.08 -2.04 22.70
N SER A 202 -7.96 -3.37 22.72
CA SER A 202 -7.87 -4.19 21.51
C SER A 202 -9.18 -4.21 20.72
N ALA A 203 -10.32 -4.29 21.42
CA ALA A 203 -11.66 -4.19 20.83
C ALA A 203 -11.93 -2.80 20.22
N LEU A 204 -11.50 -1.74 20.91
CA LEU A 204 -11.64 -0.36 20.42
C LEU A 204 -10.72 -0.08 19.22
N LEU A 205 -9.51 -0.62 19.21
CA LEU A 205 -8.58 -0.51 18.09
C LEU A 205 -9.15 -1.19 16.83
N GLU A 206 -9.71 -2.39 16.97
CA GLU A 206 -10.41 -3.10 15.89
C GLU A 206 -11.60 -2.27 15.37
N LYS A 207 -12.39 -1.66 16.26
CA LYS A 207 -13.48 -0.76 15.86
C LYS A 207 -12.99 0.44 15.06
N ALA A 208 -11.92 1.11 15.50
CA ALA A 208 -11.36 2.25 14.78
C ALA A 208 -10.87 1.84 13.38
N TYR A 209 -10.27 0.66 13.26
CA TYR A 209 -9.84 0.12 11.97
C TYR A 209 -11.04 -0.28 11.09
N ALA A 210 -12.10 -0.83 11.67
CA ALA A 210 -13.36 -1.10 10.98
C ALA A 210 -13.99 0.19 10.44
N LYS A 211 -14.01 1.27 11.24
CA LYS A 211 -14.45 2.61 10.81
C LYS A 211 -13.64 3.12 9.62
N LEU A 212 -12.31 3.04 9.71
CA LEU A 212 -11.40 3.47 8.65
C LEU A 212 -11.71 2.80 7.29
N HIS A 213 -12.07 1.50 7.32
CA HIS A 213 -12.44 0.73 6.13
C HIS A 213 -13.95 0.70 5.84
N GLY A 214 -14.77 1.30 6.70
CA GLY A 214 -16.19 1.58 6.52
C GLY A 214 -17.17 0.57 7.15
N SER A 215 -16.72 -0.59 7.63
CA SER A 215 -17.53 -1.57 8.38
C SER A 215 -16.66 -2.71 8.94
N TYR A 216 -17.15 -3.46 9.93
CA TYR A 216 -16.48 -4.68 10.38
C TYR A 216 -16.35 -5.74 9.27
N GLU A 217 -17.38 -5.89 8.41
CA GLU A 217 -17.33 -6.80 7.26
C GLU A 217 -16.15 -6.52 6.31
N ALA A 218 -15.73 -5.26 6.18
CA ALA A 218 -14.61 -4.89 5.32
C ALA A 218 -13.25 -5.44 5.81
N LEU A 219 -13.14 -5.80 7.09
CA LEU A 219 -11.92 -6.37 7.68
C LEU A 219 -11.75 -7.87 7.35
N LYS A 220 -12.82 -8.54 6.94
CA LYS A 220 -12.83 -9.96 6.60
C LYS A 220 -11.86 -10.28 5.45
N GLY A 221 -10.87 -11.12 5.72
CA GLY A 221 -9.86 -11.53 4.73
C GLY A 221 -8.90 -10.41 4.35
N GLY A 222 -7.62 -10.62 4.59
CA GLY A 222 -6.56 -9.66 4.31
C GLY A 222 -5.18 -10.26 4.50
N ASN A 223 -4.17 -9.47 4.19
CA ASN A 223 -2.78 -9.83 4.41
C ASN A 223 -2.22 -9.06 5.61
N THR A 224 -1.42 -9.72 6.45
CA THR A 224 -0.81 -9.14 7.66
C THR A 224 -0.04 -7.85 7.35
N THR A 225 0.64 -7.82 6.20
CA THR A 225 1.40 -6.66 5.69
C THR A 225 0.56 -5.39 5.57
N GLU A 226 -0.74 -5.51 5.22
CA GLU A 226 -1.63 -4.35 5.11
C GLU A 226 -1.77 -3.63 6.45
N ALA A 227 -1.93 -4.39 7.54
CA ALA A 227 -2.08 -3.84 8.87
C ALA A 227 -0.73 -3.34 9.40
N MET A 228 0.35 -4.08 9.16
CA MET A 228 1.69 -3.66 9.58
C MET A 228 2.10 -2.33 8.93
N GLU A 229 1.80 -2.11 7.66
CA GLU A 229 2.00 -0.82 7.00
C GLU A 229 1.15 0.28 7.62
N ASP A 230 -0.12 -0.01 7.94
CA ASP A 230 -1.02 0.97 8.55
C ASP A 230 -0.62 1.30 10.01
N PHE A 231 0.16 0.45 10.68
CA PHE A 231 0.71 0.72 12.01
C PHE A 231 2.07 1.41 12.01
N THR A 232 2.76 1.45 10.87
CA THR A 232 4.19 1.84 10.86
C THR A 232 4.53 2.88 9.80
N GLY A 233 3.79 2.94 8.70
CA GLY A 233 4.22 3.61 7.47
C GLY A 233 5.42 2.96 6.80
N GLY A 234 5.80 1.76 7.25
CA GLY A 234 6.94 1.00 6.77
C GLY A 234 6.77 0.45 5.37
N VAL A 235 7.75 -0.35 4.96
CA VAL A 235 7.78 -1.06 3.68
C VAL A 235 7.73 -2.54 3.93
N THR A 236 6.89 -3.25 3.19
CA THR A 236 6.72 -4.69 3.37
C THR A 236 7.49 -5.49 2.36
N GLU A 237 8.11 -6.58 2.81
CA GLU A 237 8.76 -7.56 1.97
C GLU A 237 8.12 -8.93 2.19
N TYR A 238 8.06 -9.68 1.10
CA TYR A 238 7.36 -10.96 1.03
C TYR A 238 8.33 -12.05 0.57
N PHE A 239 8.36 -13.16 1.32
CA PHE A 239 9.17 -14.33 1.03
C PHE A 239 8.31 -15.58 0.95
N GLU A 240 8.39 -16.30 -0.17
CA GLU A 240 7.95 -17.69 -0.24
C GLU A 240 9.01 -18.55 0.42
N ILE A 241 8.64 -19.28 1.47
CA ILE A 241 9.60 -20.03 2.30
C ILE A 241 10.34 -21.09 1.49
N LYS A 242 9.68 -21.68 0.48
CA LYS A 242 10.31 -22.63 -0.46
C LYS A 242 11.48 -22.03 -1.24
N ASP A 243 11.45 -20.71 -1.47
CA ASP A 243 12.45 -19.94 -2.22
C ASP A 243 13.26 -19.03 -1.29
N ALA A 244 13.24 -19.30 0.03
CA ALA A 244 13.92 -18.47 1.01
C ALA A 244 15.45 -18.48 0.81
N PRO A 245 16.11 -17.32 0.91
CA PRO A 245 17.57 -17.21 1.01
C PRO A 245 18.17 -18.13 2.07
N ARG A 246 19.39 -18.63 1.83
CA ARG A 246 20.10 -19.53 2.77
C ARG A 246 20.32 -18.89 4.14
N ASP A 247 20.42 -17.57 4.19
CA ASP A 247 20.63 -16.78 5.39
C ASP A 247 19.34 -16.14 5.95
N MET A 248 18.17 -16.66 5.57
CA MET A 248 16.86 -16.18 6.02
C MET A 248 16.75 -16.04 7.54
N TYR A 249 17.28 -16.99 8.34
CA TYR A 249 17.29 -16.85 9.80
C TYR A 249 18.03 -15.59 10.29
N ARG A 250 19.15 -15.24 9.64
CA ARG A 250 19.93 -14.03 9.96
C ARG A 250 19.15 -12.77 9.57
N ILE A 251 18.50 -12.80 8.40
CA ILE A 251 17.60 -11.75 7.91
C ILE A 251 16.49 -11.49 8.93
N MET A 252 15.78 -12.53 9.36
CA MET A 252 14.69 -12.42 10.34
C MET A 252 15.19 -11.86 11.68
N ARG A 253 16.36 -12.32 12.15
CA ARG A 253 16.94 -11.86 13.42
C ARG A 253 17.27 -10.37 13.36
N LYS A 254 17.92 -9.92 12.29
CA LYS A 254 18.20 -8.49 12.06
C LYS A 254 16.91 -7.66 12.00
N ALA A 255 15.85 -8.20 11.40
CA ALA A 255 14.55 -7.53 11.36
C ALA A 255 13.95 -7.33 12.77
N ILE A 256 13.97 -8.35 13.66
CA ILE A 256 13.52 -8.20 15.07
C ILE A 256 14.37 -7.17 15.81
N GLU A 257 15.70 -7.25 15.70
CA GLU A 257 16.62 -6.32 16.37
C GLU A 257 16.38 -4.86 15.99
N ARG A 258 15.80 -4.63 14.80
CA ARG A 258 15.46 -3.29 14.27
C ARG A 258 14.02 -2.88 14.53
N GLY A 259 13.25 -3.73 15.21
CA GLY A 259 11.85 -3.48 15.52
C GLY A 259 10.90 -3.65 14.33
N SER A 260 11.33 -4.32 13.26
CA SER A 260 10.44 -4.70 12.15
C SER A 260 9.34 -5.64 12.65
N LEU A 261 8.15 -5.53 12.07
CA LEU A 261 7.04 -6.42 12.36
C LEU A 261 7.12 -7.63 11.43
N MET A 262 6.90 -8.84 11.94
CA MET A 262 6.96 -10.04 11.12
C MET A 262 5.76 -10.95 11.31
N GLY A 263 5.21 -11.43 10.21
CA GLY A 263 4.10 -12.36 10.16
C GLY A 263 4.43 -13.55 9.28
N CYS A 264 3.76 -14.67 9.51
CA CYS A 264 3.89 -15.85 8.67
C CYS A 264 2.55 -16.55 8.52
N SER A 265 2.40 -17.34 7.46
CA SER A 265 1.17 -18.11 7.25
C SER A 265 1.45 -19.43 6.55
N ILE A 266 0.46 -20.33 6.64
CA ILE A 266 0.46 -21.63 5.98
C ILE A 266 -0.64 -21.62 4.94
N ASP A 267 -0.28 -21.88 3.69
CA ASP A 267 -1.25 -21.95 2.59
C ASP A 267 -2.12 -23.21 2.75
N ASP A 268 -3.42 -23.09 2.53
CA ASP A 268 -4.35 -24.22 2.63
C ASP A 268 -4.43 -25.05 1.33
N GLY A 269 -3.68 -24.66 0.29
CA GLY A 269 -3.64 -25.33 -1.01
C GLY A 269 -4.84 -25.00 -1.91
N THR A 270 -5.80 -24.22 -1.42
CA THR A 270 -6.70 -23.47 -2.29
C THR A 270 -5.90 -22.26 -2.77
N ASN A 271 -5.87 -21.94 -4.06
CA ASN A 271 -5.18 -20.76 -4.58
C ASN A 271 -5.84 -19.49 -4.00
N MET A 272 -5.52 -19.15 -2.75
CA MET A 272 -6.00 -17.96 -2.06
C MET A 272 -5.45 -16.78 -2.84
N THR A 273 -6.31 -16.23 -3.69
CA THR A 273 -5.95 -15.14 -4.60
C THR A 273 -5.80 -13.92 -3.70
N TYR A 274 -4.57 -13.41 -3.52
CA TYR A 274 -4.27 -12.31 -2.60
C TYR A 274 -5.30 -11.16 -2.71
N GLY A 275 -5.86 -10.75 -1.57
CA GLY A 275 -6.81 -9.63 -1.51
C GLY A 275 -8.09 -9.74 -2.35
N THR A 276 -8.52 -10.93 -2.74
CA THR A 276 -9.92 -11.13 -3.15
C THR A 276 -10.80 -11.24 -1.91
N SER A 277 -11.99 -10.63 -1.96
CA SER A 277 -13.04 -11.00 -1.02
C SER A 277 -13.27 -12.50 -1.17
N PRO A 278 -13.17 -13.32 -0.12
CA PRO A 278 -13.16 -14.77 -0.33
C PRO A 278 -14.53 -15.18 -0.88
N SER A 279 -14.55 -15.61 -2.14
CA SER A 279 -15.73 -15.72 -2.99
C SER A 279 -16.64 -16.92 -2.67
N GLY A 280 -16.42 -17.58 -1.52
CA GLY A 280 -17.23 -18.69 -1.02
C GLY A 280 -17.92 -18.42 0.32
N LEU A 281 -17.80 -17.21 0.87
CA LEU A 281 -18.19 -16.93 2.26
C LEU A 281 -19.59 -16.35 2.36
N ASN A 282 -20.59 -17.20 2.61
CA ASN A 282 -21.91 -16.74 3.01
C ASN A 282 -21.84 -16.11 4.41
N MET A 283 -21.98 -14.79 4.52
CA MET A 283 -21.98 -14.07 5.80
C MET A 283 -23.04 -14.61 6.78
N GLY A 284 -24.16 -15.12 6.26
CA GLY A 284 -25.17 -15.78 7.08
C GLY A 284 -24.69 -17.07 7.75
N GLU A 285 -23.71 -17.78 7.19
CA GLU A 285 -23.14 -18.98 7.81
C GLU A 285 -22.15 -18.63 8.93
N LEU A 286 -21.32 -17.60 8.72
CA LEU A 286 -20.41 -17.07 9.74
C LEU A 286 -21.19 -16.63 10.99
N ILE A 287 -22.26 -15.86 10.80
CA ILE A 287 -23.07 -15.33 11.91
C ILE A 287 -23.89 -16.45 12.59
N LYS A 288 -24.42 -17.42 11.84
CA LYS A 288 -25.06 -18.61 12.44
C LYS A 288 -24.08 -19.38 13.32
N ARG A 289 -22.82 -19.48 12.89
CA ARG A 289 -21.76 -20.12 13.67
C ARG A 289 -21.41 -19.30 14.91
N MET A 290 -21.25 -17.98 14.78
CA MET A 290 -21.06 -17.05 15.90
C MET A 290 -22.09 -17.29 17.00
N VAL A 291 -23.37 -17.26 16.63
CA VAL A 291 -24.46 -17.47 17.58
C VAL A 291 -24.41 -18.87 18.18
N ARG A 292 -24.22 -19.92 17.36
CA ARG A 292 -24.10 -21.29 17.88
C ARG A 292 -22.93 -21.44 18.87
N ASN A 293 -21.79 -20.81 18.60
CA ASN A 293 -20.62 -20.85 19.46
C ASN A 293 -20.91 -20.13 20.79
N MET A 294 -21.53 -18.95 20.74
CA MET A 294 -21.91 -18.19 21.94
C MET A 294 -23.01 -18.89 22.77
N ASP A 295 -24.02 -19.48 22.13
CA ASP A 295 -25.06 -20.24 22.82
C ASP A 295 -24.48 -21.50 23.50
N ASN A 296 -23.50 -22.16 22.88
CA ASN A 296 -22.80 -23.31 23.47
C ASN A 296 -21.92 -22.94 24.67
N LEU A 297 -21.39 -21.71 24.73
CA LEU A 297 -20.63 -21.23 25.90
C LEU A 297 -21.56 -21.09 27.12
N LEU A 298 -22.78 -20.57 26.92
CA LEU A 298 -23.76 -20.40 27.99
C LEU A 298 -24.24 -21.73 28.60
N LEU A 299 -24.45 -22.75 27.77
CA LEU A 299 -24.87 -24.08 28.23
C LEU A 299 -23.83 -24.74 29.16
N ARG A 300 -22.55 -24.37 29.05
CA ARG A 300 -21.48 -24.91 29.91
C ARG A 300 -21.38 -24.20 31.25
N ASP A 301 -21.80 -22.94 31.34
CA ASP A 301 -21.82 -22.18 32.60
C ASP A 301 -23.03 -22.55 33.48
N SER A 302 -24.16 -22.96 32.89
CA SER A 302 -25.36 -23.34 33.64
C SER A 302 -25.24 -24.66 34.45
N ASP A 303 -24.22 -25.49 34.17
CA ASP A 303 -24.06 -26.83 34.78
C ASP A 303 -23.10 -26.86 35.98
N LEU A 304 -22.61 -25.71 36.47
CA LEU A 304 -21.62 -25.66 37.56
C LEU A 304 -22.12 -24.84 38.75
N ILE A 305 -22.32 -25.51 39.88
CA ILE A 305 -22.54 -24.90 41.20
C ILE A 305 -21.29 -24.07 41.57
N PRO A 306 -21.41 -22.79 41.99
CA PRO A 306 -20.25 -21.95 42.26
C PRO A 306 -19.48 -22.45 43.49
N ARG A 307 -18.25 -22.93 43.29
CA ARG A 307 -17.25 -22.95 44.38
C ARG A 307 -16.12 -22.01 43.99
N GLY A 308 -15.89 -21.04 44.86
CA GLY A 308 -14.99 -19.90 44.64
C GLY A 308 -13.56 -20.32 44.29
N SER A 309 -13.09 -19.72 43.19
CA SER A 309 -11.74 -19.20 42.95
C SER A 309 -11.81 -18.54 41.56
N ASP A 310 -11.76 -17.21 41.55
CA ASP A 310 -11.52 -16.40 40.35
C ASP A 310 -10.12 -16.73 39.84
N ASP A 311 -10.03 -17.66 38.88
CA ASP A 311 -8.93 -17.82 37.93
C ASP A 311 -9.22 -19.03 37.03
N ARG A 312 -10.22 -18.91 36.15
CA ARG A 312 -10.38 -19.87 35.05
C ARG A 312 -10.30 -19.14 33.70
N PRO A 313 -9.36 -19.52 32.82
CA PRO A 313 -9.28 -18.93 31.49
C PRO A 313 -10.54 -19.27 30.70
N SER A 314 -11.17 -18.24 30.15
CA SER A 314 -12.36 -18.33 29.30
C SER A 314 -12.00 -19.02 27.98
N ARG A 315 -12.13 -20.35 27.91
CA ARG A 315 -11.91 -21.13 26.68
C ARG A 315 -12.89 -20.69 25.59
N THR A 316 -12.41 -19.92 24.63
CA THR A 316 -13.21 -19.44 23.49
C THR A 316 -13.31 -20.57 22.45
N ILE A 317 -14.50 -20.83 21.91
CA ILE A 317 -14.70 -21.89 20.91
C ILE A 317 -14.05 -21.45 19.59
N VAL A 318 -13.20 -22.31 19.04
CA VAL A 318 -12.38 -22.09 17.83
C VAL A 318 -13.25 -21.67 16.61
N PRO A 319 -12.89 -20.61 15.86
CA PRO A 319 -13.58 -20.18 14.63
C PRO A 319 -13.44 -21.16 13.44
N VAL A 320 -13.89 -22.41 13.55
CA VAL A 320 -13.70 -23.42 12.49
C VAL A 320 -14.67 -23.19 11.33
N GLN A 321 -14.17 -22.66 10.20
CA GLN A 321 -14.67 -23.05 8.88
C GLN A 321 -13.77 -22.71 7.68
N TYR A 322 -12.67 -21.96 7.83
CA TYR A 322 -11.72 -21.73 6.73
C TYR A 322 -10.29 -22.10 7.09
N GLU A 323 -10.09 -22.37 8.36
CA GLU A 323 -8.80 -22.57 8.95
C GLU A 323 -8.65 -24.04 9.33
N THR A 324 -7.73 -24.72 8.63
CA THR A 324 -7.59 -26.17 8.76
C THR A 324 -6.56 -26.47 9.82
N ARG A 325 -7.03 -26.96 10.99
CA ARG A 325 -6.14 -27.43 12.04
C ARG A 325 -5.44 -28.71 11.61
N MET A 326 -4.12 -28.69 11.70
CA MET A 326 -3.24 -29.82 11.46
C MET A 326 -3.12 -30.69 12.72
N ALA A 327 -2.73 -31.95 12.54
CA ALA A 327 -2.51 -32.87 13.67
C ALA A 327 -1.43 -32.37 14.66
N CYS A 328 -0.48 -31.57 14.17
CA CYS A 328 0.57 -30.93 14.95
C CYS A 328 0.15 -29.62 15.64
N GLY A 329 -1.13 -29.25 15.58
CA GLY A 329 -1.68 -28.07 16.26
C GLY A 329 -1.71 -26.80 15.40
N LEU A 330 -0.86 -26.69 14.36
CA LEU A 330 -0.84 -25.55 13.44
C LEU A 330 -2.13 -25.40 12.63
N VAL A 331 -2.39 -24.20 12.15
CA VAL A 331 -3.63 -23.82 11.47
C VAL A 331 -3.30 -23.26 10.08
N LYS A 332 -3.89 -23.85 9.03
CA LYS A 332 -3.74 -23.36 7.65
C LYS A 332 -4.74 -22.26 7.32
N GLY A 333 -4.41 -21.38 6.37
CA GLY A 333 -5.25 -20.24 5.99
C GLY A 333 -5.31 -19.13 7.06
N HIS A 334 -4.36 -19.15 7.99
CA HIS A 334 -4.31 -18.28 9.17
C HIS A 334 -2.99 -17.52 9.25
N ALA A 335 -3.04 -16.30 9.80
CA ALA A 335 -1.87 -15.46 10.03
C ALA A 335 -1.32 -15.67 11.45
N TYR A 336 -0.02 -15.93 11.55
CA TYR A 336 0.73 -16.01 12.80
C TYR A 336 1.69 -14.82 12.92
N SER A 337 1.95 -14.40 14.14
CA SER A 337 2.98 -13.40 14.46
C SER A 337 4.31 -14.09 14.73
N VAL A 338 5.41 -13.57 14.20
CA VAL A 338 6.76 -13.98 14.61
C VAL A 338 7.20 -13.05 15.75
N THR A 339 7.33 -13.58 16.97
CA THR A 339 7.53 -12.77 18.18
C THR A 339 8.91 -12.94 18.82
N GLY A 340 9.76 -13.81 18.28
CA GLY A 340 11.10 -14.03 18.81
C GLY A 340 11.95 -14.97 17.95
N LEU A 341 13.27 -14.78 17.98
CA LEU A 341 14.27 -15.61 17.31
C LEU A 341 15.44 -15.80 18.25
N GLU A 342 15.72 -17.04 18.62
CA GLU A 342 16.74 -17.34 19.62
C GLU A 342 17.54 -18.59 19.26
N GLU A 343 18.81 -18.60 19.63
CA GLU A 343 19.61 -19.82 19.58
C GLU A 343 19.70 -20.40 20.99
N ALA A 344 19.28 -21.66 21.16
CA ALA A 344 19.32 -22.35 22.44
C ALA A 344 20.41 -23.43 22.43
N LEU A 345 21.10 -23.61 23.57
CA LEU A 345 22.01 -24.74 23.75
C LEU A 345 21.22 -25.97 24.23
N PHE A 346 21.15 -27.01 23.40
CA PHE A 346 20.49 -28.27 23.73
C PHE A 346 21.42 -29.45 23.50
N LYS A 347 21.71 -30.22 24.56
CA LYS A 347 22.60 -31.40 24.51
C LYS A 347 23.97 -31.09 23.86
N GLY A 348 24.51 -29.90 24.10
CA GLY A 348 25.80 -29.45 23.55
C GLY A 348 25.75 -28.93 22.10
N GLN A 349 24.57 -28.89 21.48
CA GLN A 349 24.37 -28.35 20.13
C GLN A 349 23.57 -27.04 20.19
N ARG A 350 23.89 -26.11 19.29
CA ARG A 350 23.12 -24.87 19.12
C ARG A 350 21.93 -25.15 18.20
N VAL A 351 20.73 -24.93 18.69
CA VAL A 351 19.48 -25.09 17.95
C VAL A 351 18.87 -23.71 17.71
N LYS A 352 18.49 -23.44 16.47
CA LYS A 352 17.80 -22.20 16.09
C LYS A 352 16.31 -22.36 16.35
N LEU A 353 15.73 -21.41 17.07
CA LEU A 353 14.33 -21.43 17.48
C LEU A 353 13.61 -20.18 16.95
N VAL A 354 12.34 -20.37 16.63
CA VAL A 354 11.41 -19.30 16.24
C VAL A 354 10.25 -19.33 17.22
N ARG A 355 9.92 -18.18 17.82
CA ARG A 355 8.73 -18.01 18.63
C ARG A 355 7.63 -17.43 17.77
N LEU A 356 6.48 -18.10 17.77
CA LEU A 356 5.31 -17.72 17.02
C LEU A 356 4.15 -17.50 17.97
N ARG A 357 3.21 -16.64 17.57
CA ARG A 357 1.94 -16.48 18.28
C ARG A 357 0.76 -16.66 17.34
N ASN A 358 -0.20 -17.46 17.79
CA ASN A 358 -1.54 -17.58 17.23
C ASN A 358 -2.46 -16.47 17.78
N PRO A 359 -2.96 -15.55 16.94
CA PRO A 359 -3.92 -14.51 17.33
C PRO A 359 -5.22 -14.98 17.98
N TRP A 360 -5.56 -16.28 17.90
CA TRP A 360 -6.65 -16.84 18.68
C TRP A 360 -6.42 -16.79 20.20
N GLY A 361 -5.17 -16.64 20.63
CA GLY A 361 -4.78 -16.72 22.03
C GLY A 361 -4.88 -18.14 22.61
N GLN A 362 -4.89 -19.15 21.74
CA GLN A 362 -5.00 -20.57 22.05
C GLN A 362 -4.66 -21.39 20.81
N VAL A 363 -4.63 -22.72 20.94
CA VAL A 363 -4.31 -23.68 19.89
C VAL A 363 -2.88 -23.51 19.39
N GLU A 364 -1.99 -24.24 20.04
CA GLU A 364 -0.54 -24.16 19.86
C GLU A 364 0.06 -25.38 19.17
N TRP A 365 1.31 -25.24 18.75
CA TRP A 365 2.16 -26.31 18.25
C TRP A 365 2.33 -27.42 19.29
N SER A 366 2.24 -28.68 18.86
CA SER A 366 2.38 -29.86 19.74
C SER A 366 3.66 -30.67 19.52
N GLY A 367 4.56 -30.20 18.65
CA GLY A 367 5.82 -30.88 18.34
C GLY A 367 6.98 -30.45 19.25
N SER A 368 8.20 -30.62 18.74
CA SER A 368 9.43 -30.24 19.46
C SER A 368 9.46 -28.77 19.81
N TRP A 369 9.92 -28.42 21.02
CA TRP A 369 9.94 -27.06 21.58
C TRP A 369 8.59 -26.43 21.91
N SER A 370 7.48 -27.15 21.73
CA SER A 370 6.18 -26.72 22.29
C SER A 370 6.21 -26.57 23.80
N ASP A 371 5.26 -25.85 24.36
CA ASP A 371 5.14 -25.58 25.81
C ASP A 371 5.13 -26.87 26.65
N SER A 372 4.46 -27.90 26.16
CA SER A 372 4.34 -29.21 26.82
C SER A 372 5.45 -30.21 26.43
N TRP A 373 6.47 -29.78 25.68
CA TRP A 373 7.55 -30.67 25.23
C TRP A 373 8.39 -31.18 26.41
N LYS A 374 8.40 -32.50 26.62
CA LYS A 374 9.03 -33.14 27.79
C LYS A 374 10.53 -32.87 27.91
N ASP A 375 11.19 -32.69 26.77
CA ASP A 375 12.64 -32.49 26.69
C ASP A 375 13.07 -31.07 27.10
N TRP A 376 12.15 -30.15 27.38
CA TRP A 376 12.48 -28.94 28.14
C TRP A 376 13.18 -29.27 29.45
N SER A 377 12.92 -30.44 30.07
CA SER A 377 13.63 -30.88 31.28
C SER A 377 15.17 -30.94 31.15
N PHE A 378 15.71 -31.07 29.93
CA PHE A 378 17.15 -31.07 29.66
C PHE A 378 17.75 -29.69 29.37
N VAL A 379 16.91 -28.65 29.29
CA VAL A 379 17.36 -27.26 29.11
C VAL A 379 17.58 -26.61 30.48
N ASP A 380 18.71 -25.92 30.64
CA ASP A 380 19.07 -25.24 31.88
C ASP A 380 18.02 -24.21 32.29
N LYS A 381 17.86 -23.99 33.60
CA LYS A 381 16.84 -23.08 34.14
C LYS A 381 17.04 -21.64 33.65
N ASP A 382 18.28 -21.18 33.60
CA ASP A 382 18.60 -19.83 33.15
C ASP A 382 18.29 -19.65 31.65
N GLU A 383 18.52 -20.70 30.86
CA GLU A 383 18.19 -20.71 29.43
C GLU A 383 16.67 -20.70 29.19
N LYS A 384 15.90 -21.43 30.00
CA LYS A 384 14.43 -21.35 29.97
C LYS A 384 13.90 -19.97 30.33
N ALA A 385 14.49 -19.35 31.35
CA ALA A 385 14.12 -18.00 31.77
C ALA A 385 14.42 -16.99 30.65
N ARG A 386 15.57 -17.12 29.98
CA ARG A 386 15.94 -16.31 28.81
C ARG A 386 14.97 -16.48 27.64
N LEU A 387 14.57 -17.71 27.36
CA LEU A 387 13.58 -18.05 26.33
C LEU A 387 12.13 -17.71 26.73
N GLN A 388 11.92 -17.21 27.96
CA GLN A 388 10.61 -16.92 28.51
C GLN A 388 9.66 -18.12 28.42
N HIS A 389 10.18 -19.33 28.63
CA HIS A 389 9.38 -20.56 28.58
C HIS A 389 8.33 -20.53 29.69
N GLN A 390 7.07 -20.56 29.29
CA GLN A 390 5.91 -20.72 30.16
C GLN A 390 5.10 -21.91 29.63
N VAL A 391 4.26 -22.48 30.48
CA VAL A 391 3.33 -23.55 30.07
C VAL A 391 1.94 -22.99 30.25
N THR A 392 1.51 -22.20 29.28
CA THR A 392 0.30 -21.40 29.32
C THR A 392 -0.40 -21.50 27.98
N GLU A 393 -1.71 -21.74 27.97
CA GLU A 393 -2.47 -21.72 26.71
C GLU A 393 -2.80 -20.26 26.38
N ASP A 394 -1.86 -19.60 25.70
CA ASP A 394 -1.94 -18.18 25.30
C ASP A 394 -1.71 -17.97 23.79
N GLY A 395 -1.53 -19.07 23.05
CA GLY A 395 -1.31 -19.10 21.62
C GLY A 395 0.16 -18.87 21.22
N GLU A 396 1.05 -18.52 22.14
CA GLU A 396 2.49 -18.36 21.90
C GLU A 396 3.22 -19.69 22.09
N PHE A 397 4.15 -20.01 21.19
CA PHE A 397 4.94 -21.24 21.30
C PHE A 397 6.29 -21.10 20.61
N TRP A 398 7.26 -21.90 21.06
CA TRP A 398 8.52 -22.08 20.37
C TRP A 398 8.46 -23.28 19.40
N MET A 399 9.18 -23.18 18.29
CA MET A 399 9.47 -24.30 17.40
C MET A 399 10.89 -24.20 16.85
N SER A 400 11.42 -25.31 16.34
CA SER A 400 12.71 -25.28 15.65
C SER A 400 12.58 -24.51 14.32
N TYR A 401 13.65 -23.83 13.91
CA TYR A 401 13.68 -23.16 12.60
C TYR A 401 13.50 -24.14 11.43
N ASP A 402 14.00 -25.36 11.57
CA ASP A 402 13.82 -26.39 10.55
C ASP A 402 12.35 -26.82 10.42
N ASP A 403 11.64 -26.95 11.55
CA ASP A 403 10.19 -27.18 11.54
C ASP A 403 9.45 -25.96 10.95
N PHE A 404 9.87 -24.74 11.27
CA PHE A 404 9.28 -23.52 10.71
C PHE A 404 9.35 -23.53 9.17
N ILE A 405 10.54 -23.77 8.60
CA ILE A 405 10.73 -23.83 7.15
C ILE A 405 9.96 -24.99 6.51
N SER A 406 9.77 -26.09 7.24
CA SER A 406 9.07 -27.27 6.73
C SER A 406 7.54 -27.12 6.71
N HIS A 407 6.97 -26.33 7.64
CA HIS A 407 5.52 -26.22 7.82
C HIS A 407 4.94 -24.92 7.25
N PHE A 408 5.65 -23.80 7.37
CA PHE A 408 5.16 -22.50 6.89
C PHE A 408 5.46 -22.30 5.42
N THR A 409 4.60 -21.56 4.74
CA THR A 409 4.73 -21.31 3.30
C THR A 409 5.15 -19.89 2.99
N LYS A 410 4.79 -18.93 3.85
CA LYS A 410 4.98 -17.49 3.61
C LYS A 410 5.56 -16.81 4.85
N LEU A 411 6.49 -15.88 4.63
CA LEU A 411 7.02 -14.96 5.62
C LEU A 411 6.87 -13.53 5.09
N GLU A 412 6.36 -12.65 5.95
CA GLU A 412 6.06 -11.26 5.68
C GLU A 412 6.82 -10.40 6.69
N ILE A 413 7.57 -9.41 6.20
CA ILE A 413 8.37 -8.53 7.05
C ILE A 413 8.02 -7.09 6.71
N CYS A 414 7.56 -6.32 7.70
CA CYS A 414 7.33 -4.88 7.58
C CYS A 414 8.46 -4.11 8.28
N ASN A 415 9.25 -3.41 7.48
CA ASN A 415 10.42 -2.68 7.92
C ASN A 415 10.09 -1.21 8.15
N LEU A 416 10.48 -0.68 9.31
CA LEU A 416 10.20 0.71 9.72
C LEU A 416 10.99 1.74 8.91
N THR A 417 12.17 1.34 8.43
CA THR A 417 12.98 2.06 7.47
C THR A 417 13.52 1.07 6.43
N ALA A 418 13.95 1.55 5.27
CA ALA A 418 14.50 0.68 4.23
C ALA A 418 15.83 -0.01 4.66
N ASP A 419 16.40 0.34 5.81
CA ASP A 419 17.63 -0.23 6.39
C ASP A 419 17.55 -1.69 6.83
N ALA A 420 16.35 -2.24 6.94
CA ALA A 420 16.16 -3.36 7.84
C ALA A 420 16.74 -4.71 7.42
N LEU A 421 17.37 -4.86 6.24
CA LEU A 421 17.67 -6.21 5.74
C LEU A 421 19.12 -6.60 5.41
N GLU A 422 20.09 -5.69 5.22
CA GLU A 422 21.41 -6.14 4.72
C GLU A 422 22.65 -5.62 5.49
N SER A 423 22.84 -4.31 5.74
CA SER A 423 24.10 -3.80 6.33
C SER A 423 24.08 -3.67 7.86
N ASP A 424 25.20 -3.82 8.57
CA ASP A 424 25.29 -3.70 10.05
C ASP A 424 25.21 -2.24 10.57
N LYS A 425 24.98 -1.26 9.68
CA LYS A 425 24.90 0.17 10.01
C LYS A 425 23.50 0.69 9.70
N LEU A 426 22.93 1.48 10.59
CA LEU A 426 21.73 2.28 10.30
C LEU A 426 22.14 3.34 9.25
N GLN A 427 21.77 3.16 7.99
CA GLN A 427 21.96 4.15 6.95
C GLN A 427 20.76 5.13 6.97
N THR A 428 20.94 6.31 6.40
CA THR A 428 19.86 7.28 6.25
C THR A 428 19.29 7.17 4.85
N TRP A 429 18.09 6.65 4.69
CA TRP A 429 17.44 6.57 3.38
C TRP A 429 16.78 7.89 3.02
N THR A 430 17.01 8.35 1.79
CA THR A 430 16.14 9.34 1.17
C THR A 430 14.91 8.67 0.59
N VAL A 431 13.73 9.15 1.00
CA VAL A 431 12.44 8.65 0.51
C VAL A 431 11.83 9.68 -0.42
N SER A 432 11.49 9.24 -1.62
CA SER A 432 10.58 9.98 -2.50
C SER A 432 9.23 9.30 -2.51
N VAL A 433 8.17 10.09 -2.40
CA VAL A 433 6.78 9.60 -2.42
C VAL A 433 6.08 10.33 -3.55
N ASN A 434 5.55 9.57 -4.50
CA ASN A 434 4.80 10.13 -5.62
C ASN A 434 3.40 9.51 -5.65
N GLU A 435 2.37 10.34 -5.75
CA GLU A 435 1.01 9.86 -5.95
C GLU A 435 0.71 9.72 -7.45
N GLY A 436 -0.13 8.76 -7.80
CA GLY A 436 -0.48 8.49 -9.18
C GLY A 436 -1.86 7.88 -9.36
N ARG A 437 -2.34 7.87 -10.60
CA ARG A 437 -3.64 7.31 -10.98
C ARG A 437 -3.59 6.59 -12.31
N TRP A 438 -4.21 5.42 -12.37
CA TRP A 438 -4.59 4.74 -13.61
C TRP A 438 -6.01 5.16 -13.98
N VAL A 439 -6.17 5.82 -15.12
CA VAL A 439 -7.44 6.32 -15.63
C VAL A 439 -7.75 5.64 -16.95
N ARG A 440 -8.96 5.08 -17.08
CA ARG A 440 -9.35 4.33 -18.27
C ARG A 440 -9.29 5.20 -19.51
N GLY A 441 -8.67 4.66 -20.58
CA GLY A 441 -8.51 5.36 -21.85
C GLY A 441 -7.46 6.48 -21.85
N CYS A 442 -6.79 6.73 -20.71
CA CYS A 442 -5.71 7.70 -20.59
C CYS A 442 -4.44 7.01 -20.07
N SER A 443 -4.34 6.79 -18.76
CA SER A 443 -3.14 6.29 -18.10
C SER A 443 -3.21 4.84 -17.61
N ALA A 444 -4.34 4.15 -17.78
CA ALA A 444 -4.49 2.73 -17.45
C ALA A 444 -4.00 1.83 -18.60
N GLY A 445 -2.68 1.80 -18.80
CA GLY A 445 -2.03 1.19 -19.96
C GLY A 445 -1.82 -0.33 -19.89
N GLY A 446 -1.95 -0.93 -18.71
CA GLY A 446 -1.63 -2.35 -18.47
C GLY A 446 -0.13 -2.62 -18.50
N CYS A 447 0.30 -3.87 -18.31
CA CYS A 447 1.71 -4.24 -18.25
C CYS A 447 2.37 -4.32 -19.63
N ARG A 448 3.67 -4.66 -19.68
CA ARG A 448 4.48 -4.69 -20.91
C ARG A 448 3.97 -5.67 -21.98
N ASN A 449 3.09 -6.61 -21.61
CA ASN A 449 2.41 -7.53 -22.54
C ASN A 449 1.44 -6.79 -23.49
N PHE A 450 1.08 -5.54 -23.17
CA PHE A 450 0.19 -4.69 -23.96
C PHE A 450 0.98 -3.50 -24.57
N PRO A 451 1.84 -3.73 -25.58
CA PRO A 451 2.74 -2.70 -26.11
C PRO A 451 2.02 -1.49 -26.71
N ASP A 452 0.76 -1.64 -27.13
CA ASP A 452 -0.04 -0.54 -27.70
C ASP A 452 -0.45 0.50 -26.66
N THR A 453 -0.55 0.10 -25.39
CA THR A 453 -1.06 0.92 -24.28
C THR A 453 -0.09 1.07 -23.13
N PHE A 454 0.90 0.19 -22.96
CA PHE A 454 1.86 0.20 -21.85
C PHE A 454 2.55 1.56 -21.66
N TRP A 455 2.90 2.20 -22.77
CA TRP A 455 3.59 3.49 -22.76
C TRP A 455 2.75 4.62 -22.17
N THR A 456 1.42 4.49 -22.07
CA THR A 456 0.54 5.54 -21.52
C THR A 456 0.47 5.53 -20.00
N ASN A 457 0.98 4.50 -19.33
CA ASN A 457 1.09 4.48 -17.87
C ASN A 457 1.92 5.68 -17.37
N PRO A 458 1.68 6.15 -16.13
CA PRO A 458 2.52 7.17 -15.52
C PRO A 458 4.01 6.76 -15.50
N GLN A 459 4.91 7.73 -15.63
CA GLN A 459 6.36 7.50 -15.72
C GLN A 459 7.09 8.38 -14.71
N TYR A 460 7.91 7.77 -13.86
CA TYR A 460 8.63 8.45 -12.79
C TYR A 460 10.13 8.36 -13.02
N ARG A 461 10.82 9.49 -13.05
CA ARG A 461 12.28 9.54 -13.25
C ARG A 461 12.99 9.30 -11.92
N LEU A 462 14.01 8.45 -11.97
CA LEU A 462 14.89 8.14 -10.85
C LEU A 462 16.32 8.44 -11.29
N LYS A 463 16.95 9.46 -10.68
CA LYS A 463 18.37 9.77 -10.90
C LYS A 463 19.19 9.15 -9.76
N LEU A 464 20.04 8.17 -10.10
CA LEU A 464 21.01 7.57 -9.18
C LEU A 464 22.37 8.23 -9.45
N LEU A 465 22.88 8.99 -8.48
CA LEU A 465 24.03 9.87 -8.66
C LEU A 465 25.31 9.36 -7.99
N GLU A 466 25.17 8.75 -6.82
CA GLU A 466 26.28 8.37 -5.94
C GLU A 466 26.20 6.87 -5.63
N GLU A 467 27.35 6.21 -5.60
CA GLU A 467 27.51 4.81 -5.17
C GLU A 467 27.28 4.64 -3.66
N ASP A 468 26.95 3.42 -3.25
CA ASP A 468 26.74 3.06 -1.84
C ASP A 468 28.08 3.09 -1.06
N ASP A 469 28.05 3.42 0.24
CA ASP A 469 29.27 3.44 1.08
C ASP A 469 29.61 2.04 1.65
N ASP A 470 29.59 1.00 0.82
CA ASP A 470 29.92 -0.37 1.25
C ASP A 470 31.37 -0.73 0.89
N PRO A 471 32.29 -0.85 1.89
CA PRO A 471 33.69 -1.17 1.64
C PRO A 471 33.91 -2.61 1.13
N ASP A 472 32.93 -3.50 1.26
CA ASP A 472 33.00 -4.88 0.78
C ASP A 472 32.49 -5.03 -0.67
N ASP A 473 31.86 -4.01 -1.24
CA ASP A 473 31.45 -4.00 -2.65
C ASP A 473 32.57 -3.48 -3.55
N SER A 474 32.99 -4.34 -4.49
CA SER A 474 33.96 -3.98 -5.53
C SER A 474 33.35 -3.28 -6.75
N GLU A 475 32.01 -3.15 -6.80
CA GLU A 475 31.27 -2.64 -7.95
C GLU A 475 30.59 -1.29 -7.64
N VAL A 476 30.68 -0.33 -8.58
CA VAL A 476 30.04 0.99 -8.52
C VAL A 476 28.53 0.84 -8.71
N ILE A 477 27.81 0.66 -7.61
CA ILE A 477 26.38 0.32 -7.58
C ILE A 477 25.65 1.27 -6.63
N CYS A 478 24.42 1.59 -7.00
CA CYS A 478 23.45 2.26 -6.15
C CYS A 478 22.37 1.27 -5.71
N SER A 479 22.11 1.19 -4.42
CA SER A 479 21.05 0.39 -3.83
C SER A 479 19.80 1.22 -3.56
N PHE A 480 18.66 0.73 -4.03
CA PHE A 480 17.38 1.37 -3.85
C PHE A 480 16.24 0.37 -3.76
N LEU A 481 15.16 0.76 -3.09
CA LEU A 481 13.92 -0.01 -2.99
C LEU A 481 12.80 0.76 -3.67
N VAL A 482 12.01 0.08 -4.48
CA VAL A 482 10.78 0.61 -5.08
C VAL A 482 9.59 -0.11 -4.47
N ALA A 483 8.62 0.65 -3.97
CA ALA A 483 7.38 0.15 -3.40
C ALA A 483 6.18 0.82 -4.08
N LEU A 484 5.33 0.02 -4.71
CA LEU A 484 4.11 0.45 -5.41
C LEU A 484 2.88 -0.02 -4.64
N MET A 485 2.10 0.90 -4.09
CA MET A 485 0.91 0.63 -3.29
C MET A 485 -0.37 1.12 -3.98
N GLN A 486 -1.41 0.29 -4.08
CA GLN A 486 -2.74 0.71 -4.57
C GLN A 486 -3.64 1.21 -3.42
N LYS A 487 -4.39 2.29 -3.65
CA LYS A 487 -5.21 2.97 -2.62
C LYS A 487 -6.67 2.47 -2.60
N ASN A 488 -7.28 2.52 -1.42
CA ASN A 488 -8.72 2.49 -1.08
C ASN A 488 -9.53 1.27 -1.50
N ARG A 489 -8.88 0.22 -2.01
CA ARG A 489 -9.56 -1.00 -2.50
C ARG A 489 -10.42 -1.70 -1.44
N ARG A 490 -9.99 -1.72 -0.16
CA ARG A 490 -10.74 -2.38 0.93
C ARG A 490 -12.05 -1.66 1.26
N LYS A 491 -12.02 -0.32 1.33
CA LYS A 491 -13.21 0.52 1.53
C LYS A 491 -14.24 0.36 0.39
N ASP A 492 -13.76 0.07 -0.81
CA ASP A 492 -14.59 -0.15 -1.99
C ASP A 492 -15.07 -1.60 -2.16
N ARG A 493 -14.79 -2.52 -1.22
CA ARG A 493 -15.28 -3.91 -1.28
C ARG A 493 -16.80 -4.01 -1.29
N LYS A 494 -17.49 -3.07 -0.64
CA LYS A 494 -18.96 -2.95 -0.72
C LYS A 494 -19.48 -2.67 -2.13
N LEU A 495 -18.61 -2.17 -3.02
CA LEU A 495 -18.88 -1.97 -4.45
C LEU A 495 -18.32 -3.12 -5.32
N GLY A 496 -17.84 -4.20 -4.70
CA GLY A 496 -17.26 -5.36 -5.39
C GLY A 496 -15.78 -5.19 -5.77
N ALA A 497 -15.07 -4.20 -5.22
CA ALA A 497 -13.66 -4.00 -5.52
C ALA A 497 -12.78 -5.12 -4.93
N ASN A 498 -11.88 -5.66 -5.76
CA ASN A 498 -10.76 -6.51 -5.34
C ASN A 498 -9.43 -5.77 -5.55
N LEU A 499 -8.35 -6.27 -4.96
CA LEU A 499 -7.01 -5.82 -5.29
C LEU A 499 -6.70 -6.09 -6.77
N PHE A 500 -6.09 -5.12 -7.44
CA PHE A 500 -5.53 -5.32 -8.77
C PHE A 500 -4.23 -6.09 -8.69
N THR A 501 -3.96 -6.90 -9.71
CA THR A 501 -2.62 -7.43 -9.95
C THR A 501 -1.74 -6.27 -10.43
N ILE A 502 -0.79 -5.82 -9.60
CA ILE A 502 0.07 -4.65 -9.87
C ILE A 502 1.54 -5.05 -9.97
N GLY A 503 2.33 -4.18 -10.58
CA GLY A 503 3.77 -4.33 -10.70
C GLY A 503 4.39 -3.12 -11.41
N PHE A 504 5.70 -3.15 -11.60
CA PHE A 504 6.42 -2.05 -12.24
C PHE A 504 7.63 -2.53 -13.03
N ALA A 505 8.07 -1.71 -13.98
CA ALA A 505 9.27 -1.93 -14.77
C ALA A 505 10.18 -0.70 -14.75
N ILE A 506 11.49 -0.93 -14.76
CA ILE A 506 12.52 0.09 -14.68
C ILE A 506 13.35 0.05 -15.98
N TYR A 507 13.41 1.18 -16.66
CA TYR A 507 14.15 1.36 -17.90
C TYR A 507 15.29 2.36 -17.69
N GLU A 508 16.44 2.11 -18.31
CA GLU A 508 17.51 3.08 -18.34
C GLU A 508 17.22 4.16 -19.39
N HIS A 509 17.26 5.41 -18.96
CA HIS A 509 17.14 6.59 -19.80
C HIS A 509 18.54 7.04 -20.22
N CYS A 510 19.01 6.50 -21.34
CA CYS A 510 20.30 6.89 -21.90
C CYS A 510 20.21 8.31 -22.50
N LEU A 511 20.79 9.31 -21.84
CA LEU A 511 20.92 10.68 -22.39
C LEU A 511 21.83 10.75 -23.64
N CYS A 512 22.54 9.67 -23.98
CA CYS A 512 23.22 9.49 -25.26
C CYS A 512 23.10 8.02 -25.65
N SER A 513 22.38 7.70 -26.72
CA SER A 513 22.37 6.33 -27.24
C SER A 513 23.80 5.91 -27.60
N ASN A 514 24.20 4.69 -27.23
CA ASN A 514 25.50 4.10 -27.60
C ASN A 514 25.71 4.10 -29.13
N LEU A 515 24.64 4.20 -29.92
CA LEU A 515 24.69 4.39 -31.37
C LEU A 515 25.27 5.76 -31.77
N TRP A 516 25.05 6.80 -30.97
CA TRP A 516 25.60 8.13 -31.21
C TRP A 516 27.08 8.22 -30.86
N LEU A 517 27.50 7.59 -29.77
CA LEU A 517 28.92 7.42 -29.44
C LEU A 517 29.64 6.60 -30.51
N LEU A 518 29.01 5.52 -31.01
CA LEU A 518 29.53 4.73 -32.13
C LEU A 518 29.61 5.55 -33.42
N LEU A 519 28.62 6.40 -33.71
CA LEU A 519 28.63 7.34 -34.84
C LEU A 519 29.76 8.38 -34.68
N LEU A 520 29.96 8.96 -33.51
CA LEU A 520 31.05 9.90 -33.25
C LEU A 520 32.43 9.24 -33.41
N PHE A 521 32.56 7.98 -32.99
CA PHE A 521 33.80 7.20 -33.10
C PHE A 521 34.09 6.78 -34.56
N LEU A 522 33.06 6.35 -35.31
CA LEU A 522 33.19 5.97 -36.73
C LEU A 522 33.46 7.18 -37.65
N PHE A 523 32.90 8.35 -37.33
CA PHE A 523 33.05 9.56 -38.16
C PHE A 523 34.20 10.49 -37.72
N LYS A 524 35.02 10.11 -36.72
CA LYS A 524 36.16 10.91 -36.20
C LYS A 524 35.81 12.39 -36.01
N VAL A 525 34.67 12.66 -35.38
CA VAL A 525 34.23 14.04 -35.14
C VAL A 525 35.16 14.69 -34.09
N PRO A 526 35.75 15.87 -34.34
CA PRO A 526 36.65 16.52 -33.40
C PRO A 526 35.94 16.85 -32.08
N LYS A 527 36.66 16.75 -30.94
CA LYS A 527 36.09 16.96 -29.60
C LYS A 527 35.38 18.31 -29.44
N GLU A 528 35.80 19.32 -30.20
CA GLU A 528 35.25 20.68 -30.21
C GLU A 528 33.87 20.78 -30.89
N ALA A 529 33.50 19.82 -31.75
CA ALA A 529 32.23 19.79 -32.48
C ALA A 529 31.13 18.98 -31.76
N HIS A 530 31.46 18.26 -30.67
CA HIS A 530 30.48 17.52 -29.87
C HIS A 530 29.37 18.40 -29.28
N GLY A 531 29.69 19.66 -28.96
CA GLY A 531 28.71 20.61 -28.39
C GLY A 531 27.71 21.19 -29.39
N HIS A 532 27.95 21.08 -30.70
CA HIS A 532 27.10 21.68 -31.74
C HIS A 532 26.22 20.67 -32.50
N LEU A 533 26.60 19.38 -32.49
CA LEU A 533 25.85 18.31 -33.18
C LEU A 533 24.98 17.49 -32.24
N CYS A 534 25.20 17.59 -30.93
CA CYS A 534 24.24 17.15 -29.93
C CYS A 534 23.20 18.26 -29.80
N PRO A 535 21.93 18.12 -30.28
CA PRO A 535 20.87 18.88 -29.66
C PRO A 535 21.03 18.64 -28.17
N GLN A 536 21.44 19.69 -27.47
CA GLN A 536 21.40 19.80 -26.04
C GLN A 536 20.00 19.38 -25.60
N MET A 537 19.79 18.09 -25.34
CA MET A 537 18.63 17.61 -24.60
C MET A 537 18.92 17.87 -23.12
N HIS A 538 19.17 19.14 -22.81
CA HIS A 538 18.96 19.65 -21.47
C HIS A 538 17.47 19.47 -21.20
N GLY A 539 17.14 18.53 -20.31
CA GLY A 539 15.89 18.58 -19.55
C GLY A 539 14.57 18.53 -20.33
N ASN A 540 14.42 17.70 -21.37
CA ASN A 540 13.06 17.42 -21.83
C ASN A 540 12.39 16.42 -20.87
N LYS A 541 11.59 16.98 -19.96
CA LYS A 541 10.57 16.31 -19.13
C LYS A 541 9.46 15.67 -19.99
N GLN A 542 9.82 14.99 -21.08
CA GLN A 542 8.86 14.41 -22.00
C GLN A 542 8.57 12.95 -21.64
N HIS A 543 7.29 12.62 -21.72
CA HIS A 543 6.73 11.27 -21.56
C HIS A 543 7.27 10.35 -22.66
N LEU A 544 7.89 9.23 -22.29
CA LEU A 544 8.47 8.27 -23.24
C LEU A 544 7.35 7.62 -24.07
N GLN A 545 7.54 7.62 -25.39
CA GLN A 545 6.53 7.15 -26.35
C GLN A 545 6.65 5.65 -26.60
N LYS A 546 5.64 5.09 -27.28
CA LYS A 546 5.53 3.66 -27.63
C LYS A 546 6.83 3.05 -28.15
N ASP A 547 7.47 3.69 -29.12
CA ASP A 547 8.66 3.15 -29.80
C ASP A 547 9.82 2.92 -28.83
N PHE A 548 9.97 3.76 -27.80
CA PHE A 548 11.02 3.55 -26.78
C PHE A 548 10.89 2.18 -26.13
N PHE A 549 9.68 1.81 -25.69
CA PHE A 549 9.44 0.55 -24.99
C PHE A 549 9.46 -0.67 -25.91
N LEU A 550 9.29 -0.48 -27.22
CA LEU A 550 9.44 -1.55 -28.22
C LEU A 550 10.90 -1.92 -28.45
N TYR A 551 11.81 -0.94 -28.43
CA TYR A 551 13.22 -1.14 -28.76
C TYR A 551 14.17 -1.22 -27.56
N ASN A 552 13.71 -0.87 -26.34
CA ASN A 552 14.51 -0.95 -25.13
C ASN A 552 13.99 -2.03 -24.19
N ALA A 553 14.89 -2.86 -23.67
CA ALA A 553 14.58 -3.83 -22.61
C ALA A 553 14.57 -3.14 -21.25
N SER A 554 13.73 -3.61 -20.33
CA SER A 554 13.77 -3.18 -18.92
C SER A 554 15.09 -3.62 -18.30
N ARG A 555 15.77 -2.73 -17.57
CA ARG A 555 16.96 -3.08 -16.77
C ARG A 555 16.58 -3.88 -15.53
N ALA A 556 15.45 -3.53 -14.92
CA ALA A 556 14.90 -4.21 -13.78
C ALA A 556 13.37 -4.14 -13.81
N ARG A 557 12.71 -4.97 -13.02
CA ARG A 557 11.25 -5.01 -12.88
C ARG A 557 10.88 -5.74 -11.60
N SER A 558 9.64 -5.55 -11.13
CA SER A 558 9.11 -6.41 -10.08
C SER A 558 9.18 -7.88 -10.51
N LYS A 559 9.57 -8.79 -9.60
CA LYS A 559 9.72 -10.23 -9.86
C LYS A 559 8.45 -10.82 -10.47
N THR A 560 7.31 -10.46 -9.90
CA THR A 560 5.98 -10.87 -10.32
C THR A 560 5.03 -9.68 -10.34
N TYR A 561 3.98 -9.80 -11.14
CA TYR A 561 2.78 -8.99 -11.00
C TYR A 561 1.84 -9.77 -10.07
N ILE A 562 1.47 -9.16 -8.95
CA ILE A 562 0.73 -9.84 -7.89
C ILE A 562 -0.35 -8.92 -7.34
N ASN A 563 -1.45 -9.53 -6.93
CA ASN A 563 -2.63 -8.88 -6.38
C ASN A 563 -2.49 -8.60 -4.88
N MET A 564 -1.39 -7.95 -4.49
CA MET A 564 -1.17 -7.45 -3.13
C MET A 564 -1.43 -5.95 -3.05
N ARG A 565 -1.61 -5.44 -1.82
CA ARG A 565 -1.85 -4.00 -1.61
C ARG A 565 -0.63 -3.19 -2.02
N GLU A 566 0.55 -3.70 -1.68
CA GLU A 566 1.85 -3.18 -2.07
C GLU A 566 2.67 -4.26 -2.76
N VAL A 567 3.45 -3.86 -3.78
CA VAL A 567 4.53 -4.65 -4.35
C VAL A 567 5.81 -3.87 -4.18
N SER A 568 6.72 -4.42 -3.38
CA SER A 568 8.03 -3.82 -3.13
C SER A 568 9.15 -4.72 -3.62
N GLN A 569 10.27 -4.12 -4.03
CA GLN A 569 11.48 -4.86 -4.36
C GLN A 569 12.72 -3.97 -4.27
N ARG A 570 13.83 -4.56 -3.80
CA ARG A 570 15.17 -3.99 -3.80
C ARG A 570 15.89 -4.21 -5.12
N PHE A 571 16.66 -3.22 -5.53
CA PHE A 571 17.45 -3.21 -6.75
C PHE A 571 18.83 -2.65 -6.48
N ARG A 572 19.78 -3.18 -7.25
CA ARG A 572 21.17 -2.75 -7.31
C ARG A 572 21.45 -2.43 -8.77
N LEU A 573 21.61 -1.15 -9.10
CA LEU A 573 21.86 -0.69 -10.47
C LEU A 573 23.02 0.33 -10.48
N PRO A 574 23.79 0.44 -11.58
CA PRO A 574 24.85 1.43 -11.68
C PRO A 574 24.27 2.87 -11.67
N PRO A 575 25.07 3.89 -11.30
CA PRO A 575 24.66 5.28 -11.38
C PRO A 575 24.23 5.65 -12.81
N SER A 576 22.97 6.08 -12.98
CA SER A 576 22.38 6.49 -14.25
C SER A 576 21.02 7.17 -14.02
N GLU A 577 20.37 7.60 -15.10
CA GLU A 577 18.98 8.04 -15.08
C GLU A 577 18.07 6.87 -15.49
N TYR A 578 17.05 6.61 -14.68
CA TYR A 578 16.07 5.55 -14.89
C TYR A 578 14.66 6.09 -14.96
N VAL A 579 13.76 5.32 -15.56
CA VAL A 579 12.32 5.57 -15.58
C VAL A 579 11.59 4.36 -15.03
N ILE A 580 10.82 4.57 -13.97
CA ILE A 580 9.93 3.60 -13.35
C ILE A 580 8.54 3.76 -13.96
N VAL A 581 7.98 2.66 -14.46
CA VAL A 581 6.63 2.59 -15.03
C VAL A 581 5.77 1.68 -14.15
N PRO A 582 5.01 2.22 -13.18
CA PRO A 582 4.03 1.46 -12.42
C PRO A 582 2.77 1.19 -13.24
N SER A 583 2.28 -0.05 -13.20
CA SER A 583 1.07 -0.43 -13.94
C SER A 583 0.30 -1.55 -13.26
N THR A 584 -0.98 -1.63 -13.59
CA THR A 584 -1.77 -2.86 -13.41
C THR A 584 -1.37 -3.90 -14.46
N TYR A 585 -1.67 -5.17 -14.21
CA TYR A 585 -1.39 -6.24 -15.17
C TYR A 585 -2.21 -6.06 -16.45
N GLU A 586 -3.53 -5.93 -16.31
CA GLU A 586 -4.46 -5.69 -17.40
C GLU A 586 -4.63 -4.18 -17.66
N PRO A 587 -4.83 -3.75 -18.92
CA PRO A 587 -5.15 -2.37 -19.23
C PRO A 587 -6.57 -1.99 -18.74
N HIS A 588 -6.85 -0.69 -18.72
CA HIS A 588 -8.18 -0.13 -18.43
C HIS A 588 -8.70 -0.33 -16.99
N GLN A 589 -7.86 -0.84 -16.09
CA GLN A 589 -8.16 -0.89 -14.66
C GLN A 589 -7.95 0.49 -14.02
N GLU A 590 -8.97 1.01 -13.35
CA GLU A 590 -8.94 2.33 -12.72
C GLU A 590 -8.58 2.24 -11.24
N GLY A 591 -7.62 3.05 -10.81
CA GLY A 591 -7.19 3.08 -9.42
C GLY A 591 -6.21 4.20 -9.13
N GLU A 592 -6.07 4.53 -7.84
CA GLU A 592 -5.04 5.43 -7.36
C GLU A 592 -3.91 4.59 -6.74
N PHE A 593 -2.69 5.10 -6.80
CA PHE A 593 -1.52 4.43 -6.25
C PHE A 593 -0.52 5.43 -5.66
N ILE A 594 0.44 4.89 -4.92
CA ILE A 594 1.59 5.59 -4.37
C ILE A 594 2.83 4.82 -4.78
N LEU A 595 3.80 5.53 -5.31
CA LEU A 595 5.12 5.02 -5.61
C LEU A 595 6.12 5.62 -4.62
N ARG A 596 6.69 4.77 -3.78
CA ARG A 596 7.74 5.13 -2.82
C ARG A 596 9.07 4.60 -3.34
N VAL A 597 10.08 5.46 -3.43
CA VAL A 597 11.45 5.05 -3.76
C VAL A 597 12.38 5.46 -2.63
N PHE A 598 13.02 4.46 -2.05
CA PHE A 598 14.01 4.60 -0.98
C PHE A 598 15.38 4.42 -1.61
N SER A 599 16.29 5.38 -1.48
CA SER A 599 17.70 5.23 -1.86
C SER A 599 18.64 5.55 -0.71
N GLU A 600 19.79 4.86 -0.64
CA GLU A 600 20.82 5.06 0.39
C GLU A 600 21.42 6.47 0.30
N LYS A 601 21.67 6.94 -0.93
CA LYS A 601 22.17 8.28 -1.22
C LYS A 601 21.07 9.16 -1.80
N ARG A 602 21.25 10.49 -1.72
CA ARG A 602 20.28 11.47 -2.25
C ARG A 602 19.98 11.17 -3.72
N ASN A 603 18.74 10.82 -4.00
CA ASN A 603 18.20 10.75 -5.36
C ASN A 603 17.44 12.04 -5.68
N LEU A 604 17.34 12.37 -6.98
CA LEU A 604 16.42 13.40 -7.46
C LEU A 604 15.29 12.69 -8.21
N SER A 605 14.17 12.45 -7.53
CA SER A 605 12.92 12.07 -8.18
C SER A 605 12.16 13.34 -8.59
N GLU A 606 11.89 13.52 -9.86
CA GLU A 606 11.03 14.61 -10.36
C GLU A 606 9.75 14.01 -10.95
N GLU A 607 8.59 14.58 -10.59
CA GLU A 607 7.35 14.31 -11.33
C GLU A 607 7.49 14.84 -12.76
N VAL A 608 7.13 14.02 -13.74
CA VAL A 608 6.99 14.47 -15.12
C VAL A 608 5.69 15.26 -15.22
N GLU A 609 5.73 16.54 -14.84
CA GLU A 609 4.62 17.47 -15.06
C GLU A 609 4.32 17.55 -16.56
N ASN A 610 3.12 17.12 -16.96
CA ASN A 610 2.56 17.31 -18.29
C ASN A 610 2.28 18.81 -18.53
N THR A 611 3.31 19.58 -18.85
CA THR A 611 3.11 20.95 -19.36
C THR A 611 2.65 20.86 -20.81
N ILE A 612 1.35 21.04 -21.05
CA ILE A 612 0.83 21.24 -22.41
C ILE A 612 1.26 22.65 -22.86
N SER A 613 2.38 22.73 -23.59
CA SER A 613 2.71 23.94 -24.35
C SER A 613 1.81 24.02 -25.57
N VAL A 614 0.83 24.92 -25.55
CA VAL A 614 0.11 25.29 -26.78
C VAL A 614 1.02 26.21 -27.58
N ASP A 615 1.63 25.68 -28.64
CA ASP A 615 2.26 26.51 -29.68
C ASP A 615 1.16 27.32 -30.37
N ARG A 616 0.92 28.54 -29.88
CA ARG A 616 0.07 29.50 -30.58
C ARG A 616 0.89 30.03 -31.76
N PRO A 617 0.39 29.94 -33.01
CA PRO A 617 1.09 30.56 -34.14
C PRO A 617 1.20 32.07 -33.91
N VAL A 618 2.44 32.55 -33.89
CA VAL A 618 2.78 33.96 -33.73
C VAL A 618 2.09 34.77 -34.84
N LYS A 619 1.16 35.65 -34.48
CA LYS A 619 0.59 36.64 -35.40
C LYS A 619 1.72 37.54 -35.91
N LYS A 620 2.08 37.40 -37.19
CA LYS A 620 2.97 38.34 -37.89
C LYS A 620 2.38 39.75 -37.81
N LYS A 621 3.05 40.66 -37.10
CA LYS A 621 2.73 42.10 -37.15
C LYS A 621 3.05 42.61 -38.55
N LYS A 622 2.05 43.21 -39.22
CA LYS A 622 2.24 43.97 -40.46
C LYS A 622 3.03 45.27 -40.16
N PRO A 623 3.92 45.73 -41.06
CA PRO A 623 4.61 47.00 -40.89
C PRO A 623 3.63 48.17 -41.10
N LYS A 624 3.71 49.19 -40.23
CA LYS A 624 3.02 50.48 -40.41
C LYS A 624 3.92 51.43 -41.19
N MET A 625 3.36 52.07 -42.22
CA MET A 625 3.92 53.24 -42.92
C MET A 625 3.82 54.50 -42.03
N PRO A 626 4.67 55.53 -42.26
CA PRO A 626 4.79 56.70 -41.39
C PRO A 626 4.01 57.92 -41.90
N GLU A 627 3.31 58.59 -41.00
CA GLU A 627 2.78 59.98 -41.08
C GLU A 627 2.50 60.39 -39.62
N ASP A 628 2.52 61.63 -39.16
CA ASP A 628 3.17 62.88 -39.52
C ASP A 628 3.10 63.71 -38.21
N SER A 629 3.94 64.73 -38.15
CA SER A 629 4.10 65.74 -37.10
C SER A 629 2.82 66.41 -36.57
N SER A 630 2.73 66.62 -35.26
CA SER A 630 2.19 67.87 -34.68
C SER A 630 2.45 67.99 -33.17
N GLN A 631 2.52 69.25 -32.74
CA GLN A 631 3.08 69.83 -31.53
C GLN A 631 2.28 69.57 -30.24
N GLY A 632 2.92 69.76 -29.07
CA GLY A 632 2.19 69.96 -27.82
C GLY A 632 3.03 69.92 -26.54
N PHE A 633 3.59 71.07 -26.17
CA PHE A 633 4.20 71.52 -24.91
C PHE A 633 4.07 70.67 -23.62
N SER A 634 5.19 70.55 -22.89
CA SER A 634 5.22 70.47 -21.42
C SER A 634 6.50 71.14 -20.91
N GLN A 635 6.34 72.18 -20.07
CA GLN A 635 7.39 72.90 -19.35
C GLN A 635 7.71 72.22 -18.00
N ASP A 636 8.78 72.70 -17.38
CA ASP A 636 9.42 72.34 -16.09
C ASP A 636 10.53 71.28 -16.20
N GLY A 637 11.80 71.50 -15.85
CA GLY A 637 12.52 72.61 -15.23
C GLY A 637 13.80 72.06 -14.57
N CYS A 638 14.98 72.46 -15.07
CA CYS A 638 16.37 72.46 -14.53
C CYS A 638 16.81 71.44 -13.43
N CYS A 639 18.00 70.80 -13.46
CA CYS A 639 19.32 71.45 -13.54
C CYS A 639 20.51 70.45 -13.78
N SER A 640 21.27 70.70 -14.86
CA SER A 640 22.75 70.68 -15.04
C SER A 640 23.70 69.67 -14.34
N ARG A 641 24.52 68.90 -15.11
CA ARG A 641 25.95 69.17 -15.47
C ARG A 641 26.77 67.92 -15.92
N ARG A 642 27.44 68.11 -17.08
CA ARG A 642 28.79 67.64 -17.52
C ARG A 642 29.08 66.16 -17.89
N LYS A 643 29.40 65.96 -19.19
CA LYS A 643 30.25 64.90 -19.82
C LYS A 643 31.76 65.20 -19.61
N PRO A 644 32.79 64.54 -20.23
CA PRO A 644 32.83 63.39 -21.17
C PRO A 644 33.98 62.36 -20.96
N ALA A 645 34.03 61.27 -21.75
CA ALA A 645 35.12 60.95 -22.71
C ALA A 645 35.28 59.46 -23.12
N LEU A 646 35.31 59.26 -24.45
CA LEU A 646 36.13 58.35 -25.29
C LEU A 646 36.14 56.80 -25.08
N ALA A 647 35.66 56.00 -26.05
CA ALA A 647 36.28 55.54 -27.34
C ALA A 647 37.14 54.27 -27.15
N LYS A 648 36.99 53.15 -27.88
CA LYS A 648 37.22 52.84 -29.32
C LYS A 648 36.76 51.38 -29.56
N HIS A 649 36.07 50.95 -30.63
CA HIS A 649 36.34 50.88 -32.08
C HIS A 649 36.71 49.44 -32.57
N CYS A 650 36.38 49.17 -33.84
CA CYS A 650 36.53 47.95 -34.69
C CYS A 650 35.24 47.09 -34.80
N ALA A 651 34.42 47.08 -35.88
CA ALA A 651 34.62 47.24 -37.33
C ALA A 651 35.69 46.28 -37.89
N ALA A 652 35.54 45.53 -38.99
CA ALA A 652 34.51 45.27 -39.98
C ALA A 652 35.00 43.98 -40.71
N HIS A 653 34.15 43.01 -41.05
CA HIS A 653 33.55 42.85 -42.39
C HIS A 653 34.53 42.36 -43.48
N HIS A 654 34.32 41.15 -44.04
CA HIS A 654 33.90 40.93 -45.45
C HIS A 654 34.24 39.53 -46.04
N LEU A 655 33.18 38.89 -46.61
CA LEU A 655 33.06 38.35 -48.01
C LEU A 655 33.85 37.09 -48.38
N ARG A 656 33.40 36.17 -49.25
CA ARG A 656 32.26 36.04 -50.20
C ARG A 656 32.25 34.61 -50.78
N PHE A 657 31.05 34.17 -51.22
CA PHE A 657 30.76 33.33 -52.43
C PHE A 657 31.20 31.85 -52.44
N ARG A 658 30.58 30.91 -53.17
CA ARG A 658 29.24 30.65 -53.77
C ARG A 658 29.39 29.30 -54.51
N GLN A 659 28.31 28.51 -54.62
CA GLN A 659 28.02 27.50 -55.68
C GLN A 659 28.91 26.23 -55.74
N SER A 660 28.52 25.06 -56.28
CA SER A 660 27.27 24.31 -56.54
C SER A 660 27.65 23.02 -57.29
N LYS A 661 26.76 22.01 -57.30
CA LYS A 661 26.69 20.81 -58.19
C LYS A 661 27.48 19.56 -57.76
N GLN A 662 26.80 18.42 -57.51
CA GLN A 662 26.22 17.45 -58.47
C GLN A 662 27.26 16.78 -59.39
N GLN A 663 27.61 15.51 -59.11
CA GLN A 663 27.24 14.34 -59.94
C GLN A 663 27.97 13.07 -59.47
N GLN A 664 27.17 12.02 -59.28
CA GLN A 664 27.58 10.61 -59.27
C GLN A 664 27.84 10.14 -60.70
N ARG A 665 28.83 9.25 -60.91
CA ARG A 665 28.68 7.94 -61.59
C ARG A 665 30.00 7.19 -61.78
N ALA A 666 29.82 5.87 -61.89
CA ALA A 666 30.72 4.82 -62.40
C ALA A 666 31.83 4.36 -61.42
N GLY A 667 32.05 3.08 -61.17
CA GLY A 667 31.54 1.82 -61.71
C GLY A 667 32.57 0.74 -61.37
N CYS A 668 32.16 -0.51 -61.13
CA CYS A 668 32.96 -1.73 -61.38
C CYS A 668 32.17 -2.98 -60.93
N GLY A 669 31.98 -3.93 -61.85
CA GLY A 669 31.62 -5.32 -61.54
C GLY A 669 32.88 -6.19 -61.34
N PRO A 670 32.81 -7.50 -61.59
CA PRO A 670 32.28 -8.48 -60.62
C PRO A 670 33.30 -9.60 -60.29
N GLY A 671 33.10 -10.30 -59.16
CA GLY A 671 33.91 -11.45 -58.75
C GLY A 671 33.04 -12.54 -58.13
N VAL A 672 33.26 -13.78 -58.58
CA VAL A 672 32.37 -14.95 -58.56
C VAL A 672 32.87 -16.02 -57.57
N ARG A 673 31.95 -16.92 -57.13
CA ARG A 673 32.11 -18.19 -56.36
C ARG A 673 32.34 -18.01 -54.85
N GLY A 674 31.73 -18.78 -53.96
CA GLY A 674 30.92 -20.00 -54.08
C GLY A 674 31.06 -20.74 -52.75
N GLY A 675 29.95 -21.01 -52.05
CA GLY A 675 29.95 -21.68 -50.75
C GLY A 675 29.91 -23.21 -50.86
N GLN A 676 30.18 -23.88 -49.73
CA GLN A 676 29.58 -25.15 -49.30
C GLN A 676 29.99 -25.39 -47.83
N ARG A 677 29.02 -25.43 -46.90
CA ARG A 677 28.46 -26.63 -46.23
C ARG A 677 29.50 -27.51 -45.53
N GLN A 678 29.37 -27.66 -44.20
CA GLN A 678 29.06 -28.97 -43.60
C GLN A 678 28.66 -28.85 -42.12
N SER A 679 27.49 -29.43 -41.84
CA SER A 679 26.94 -29.91 -40.57
C SER A 679 27.76 -31.06 -39.99
N LYS A 680 27.78 -31.22 -38.65
CA LYS A 680 27.32 -32.40 -37.89
C LYS A 680 27.63 -32.30 -36.37
N PRO A 681 27.02 -33.14 -35.51
CA PRO A 681 26.47 -32.74 -34.21
C PRO A 681 27.16 -33.40 -32.99
N ARG A 682 26.89 -32.85 -31.81
CA ARG A 682 26.42 -33.58 -30.62
C ARG A 682 25.87 -32.60 -29.59
#